data_AF-A0A9D5SDJ7-F1
#
_entry.id   AF-A0A9D5SDJ7-F1
#
_cell.length_a   1.000
_cell.length_b   1.000
_cell.length_c   1.000
_cell.angle_alpha   90.00
_cell.angle_beta   90.00
_cell.angle_gamma   90.00
#
_symmetry.space_group_name_H-M   'P 1'
#
loop_
_entity.id
_entity.type
_entity.pdbx_description
1 polymer ?
#
loop_
_entity_poly.entity_id
_entity_poly.type
_entity_poly.pdbx_seq_one_letter_code
_entity_poly.pdbx_strand_id
1 'polypeptide(L)'
;MKKLLLLSTSMIASFAFIVNAVTYMQVKTDDGKVVRYDVKHVTEVNFEEDTQETELLQVTVSGTIGKDTYVDLGLPSGTKWATYNVGAKKPEGIGTYFSWAETTPDDITLSDCYSWSQYKWGGYYSQKKYVTIEEWGTVDSITVLLPEDDAATVNFSSEWRTPSSAEQKELIDGCTWTHVENFNNTGVSGEYGVSKKNGNTIFLPSSGYRSKYGLSASYCGYYWSSDLNQEDNGTAYLTNFSSEGFTIMYQGRHDGMVVRPVSNAKDIESYVLHVTVSGTVGENTYVDLGLPSGTKWATYNVGADKPEGIGTHFSWAEITPDDTTLSDCYSWSQYKWGGYHSQKKYVTLANWGTVDNITELLPEDDAATQNFSSEWRTPSSVEQKELIDGCIWTYVENVNNTGVSGMVGMSKANGNIIFLPSSGYRAKYGWGAKSNGYYWSSDLNQEDNGTAYLAKFTSEGFTIMYQGRHDGMMIRPVTNAEEKIEIKPYILEVTVTDSIGGNTYVDLGLPSGTKWATCNVGATKPEEIGTHFSWAETVPDDTILSDCYSWSQYKWGGLYSQKKYVTLTNWGTVDNNTVLLPEDDAATQNIGSEWRTPSSADQKELIDGCTWTYVENVNNTGISGRVGVSKTNGNIIFLPSSGYRSRYGLSASYSGYYWSSDLNQKDNGTAYLTKFTSEGFTIMYQGRHDGMVVRPVTTK
;
A
#
# COMPACT_ATOMS: atom_id res chain seq x y z
N MET A 1 21.17 7.10 -88.27
CA MET A 1 20.31 8.12 -87.62
C MET A 1 21.20 8.85 -86.61
N LYS A 2 21.79 10.03 -86.91
CA LYS A 2 21.29 11.41 -86.61
C LYS A 2 20.55 11.46 -85.25
N LYS A 3 20.91 12.22 -84.21
CA LYS A 3 21.58 13.54 -84.01
C LYS A 3 22.31 13.50 -82.63
N LEU A 4 23.54 13.98 -82.40
CA LEU A 4 24.09 15.35 -82.28
C LEU A 4 23.44 16.28 -81.22
N LEU A 5 24.17 16.56 -80.12
CA LEU A 5 24.36 17.87 -79.41
C LEU A 5 25.35 17.64 -78.24
N LEU A 6 26.65 18.01 -78.30
CA LEU A 6 27.33 19.29 -78.02
C LEU A 6 27.25 19.87 -76.59
N LEU A 7 28.39 19.74 -75.87
CA LEU A 7 29.14 20.71 -75.06
C LEU A 7 28.48 21.45 -73.87
N SER A 8 29.05 21.25 -72.67
CA SER A 8 29.67 22.34 -71.90
C SER A 8 30.68 21.82 -70.88
N THR A 9 31.89 22.34 -70.94
CA THR A 9 32.98 22.20 -69.96
C THR A 9 32.68 22.98 -68.68
N SER A 10 32.89 22.38 -67.51
CA SER A 10 33.43 23.09 -66.35
C SER A 10 34.35 22.16 -65.55
N MET A 11 35.64 22.53 -65.50
CA MET A 11 36.52 22.08 -64.43
C MET A 11 36.06 22.76 -63.15
N ILE A 12 35.65 21.98 -62.16
CA ILE A 12 35.69 22.41 -60.75
C ILE A 12 36.46 21.31 -60.01
N ALA A 13 37.61 21.69 -59.48
CA ALA A 13 38.39 20.87 -58.58
C ALA A 13 37.54 20.58 -57.33
N SER A 14 36.99 19.37 -57.24
CA SER A 14 36.39 18.86 -56.01
C SER A 14 37.47 18.18 -55.20
N PHE A 15 37.81 18.76 -54.04
CA PHE A 15 38.57 18.10 -53.00
C PHE A 15 38.01 16.71 -52.75
N ALA A 16 38.86 15.69 -52.80
CA ALA A 16 38.52 14.36 -52.33
C ALA A 16 38.33 14.44 -50.81
N PHE A 17 37.08 14.59 -50.35
CA PHE A 17 36.74 14.20 -49.00
C PHE A 17 36.84 12.68 -48.93
N ILE A 18 37.89 12.18 -48.29
CA ILE A 18 37.89 10.80 -47.79
C ILE A 18 36.83 10.79 -46.69
N VAL A 19 35.60 10.41 -47.04
CA VAL A 19 34.62 9.97 -46.05
C VAL A 19 35.15 8.62 -45.58
N ASN A 20 35.80 8.59 -44.41
CA ASN A 20 35.99 7.34 -43.69
C ASN A 20 34.58 6.89 -43.29
N ALA A 21 33.93 6.09 -44.14
CA ALA A 21 32.71 5.41 -43.77
C ALA A 21 33.07 4.45 -42.62
N VAL A 22 32.70 4.82 -41.39
CA VAL A 22 32.82 3.93 -40.24
C VAL A 22 31.65 2.96 -40.33
N THR A 23 31.96 1.71 -40.62
CA THR A 23 30.98 0.63 -40.64
C THR A 23 30.79 0.11 -39.22
N TYR A 24 29.54 -0.06 -38.81
CA TYR A 24 29.18 -0.59 -37.48
C TYR A 24 28.47 -1.93 -37.62
N MET A 25 28.78 -2.86 -36.73
CA MET A 25 27.94 -4.04 -36.46
C MET A 25 26.84 -3.63 -35.49
N GLN A 26 25.59 -3.90 -35.81
CA GLN A 26 24.45 -3.62 -34.94
C GLN A 26 23.80 -4.93 -34.52
N VAL A 27 23.67 -5.15 -33.21
CA VAL A 27 22.93 -6.27 -32.64
C VAL A 27 21.71 -5.69 -31.95
N LYS A 28 20.52 -6.06 -32.44
CA LYS A 28 19.25 -5.69 -31.83
C LYS A 28 18.75 -6.86 -31.00
N THR A 29 18.57 -6.63 -29.70
CA THR A 29 17.97 -7.59 -28.78
C THR A 29 16.45 -7.55 -28.88
N ASP A 30 15.80 -8.60 -28.39
CA ASP A 30 14.35 -8.80 -28.37
C ASP A 30 13.61 -7.75 -27.53
N ASP A 31 14.24 -7.24 -26.47
CA ASP A 31 13.78 -6.07 -25.69
C ASP A 31 13.89 -4.73 -26.45
N GLY A 32 14.35 -4.76 -27.70
CA GLY A 32 14.43 -3.61 -28.58
C GLY A 32 15.70 -2.76 -28.40
N LYS A 33 16.60 -3.11 -27.46
CA LYS A 33 17.89 -2.42 -27.35
C LYS A 33 18.76 -2.71 -28.57
N VAL A 34 19.53 -1.70 -28.98
CA VAL A 34 20.47 -1.81 -30.09
C VAL A 34 21.86 -1.53 -29.58
N VAL A 35 22.71 -2.55 -29.58
CA VAL A 35 24.14 -2.43 -29.26
C VAL A 35 24.93 -2.28 -30.56
N ARG A 36 25.85 -1.32 -30.61
CA ARG A 36 26.65 -1.00 -31.81
C ARG A 36 28.13 -1.18 -31.53
N TYR A 37 28.81 -1.90 -32.41
CA TYR A 37 30.27 -2.10 -32.37
C TYR A 37 30.92 -1.49 -33.62
N ASP A 38 32.00 -0.72 -33.44
CA ASP A 38 32.80 -0.24 -34.57
C ASP A 38 33.59 -1.42 -35.16
N VAL A 39 33.35 -1.73 -36.44
CA VAL A 39 33.89 -2.94 -37.08
C VAL A 39 35.42 -2.96 -37.08
N LYS A 40 36.09 -1.80 -37.00
CA LYS A 40 37.57 -1.75 -36.92
C LYS A 40 38.15 -2.37 -35.65
N HIS A 41 37.30 -2.60 -34.63
CA HIS A 41 37.66 -3.19 -33.35
C HIS A 41 37.11 -4.62 -33.17
N VAL A 42 36.45 -5.19 -34.19
CA VAL A 42 35.91 -6.55 -34.15
C VAL A 42 36.83 -7.48 -34.93
N THR A 43 37.50 -8.40 -34.23
CA THR A 43 38.46 -9.34 -34.85
C THR A 43 37.85 -10.68 -35.22
N GLU A 44 36.78 -11.10 -34.53
CA GLU A 44 36.04 -12.34 -34.77
C GLU A 44 34.63 -12.21 -34.16
N VAL A 45 33.64 -12.90 -34.74
CA VAL A 45 32.27 -13.01 -34.20
C VAL A 45 31.92 -14.50 -34.18
N ASN A 46 31.93 -15.08 -32.99
CA ASN A 46 31.60 -16.48 -32.77
C ASN A 46 30.21 -16.60 -32.16
N PHE A 47 29.41 -17.52 -32.72
CA PHE A 47 28.15 -17.95 -32.13
C PHE A 47 28.39 -19.35 -31.60
N GLU A 48 28.54 -19.46 -30.29
CA GLU A 48 28.62 -20.74 -29.59
C GLU A 48 27.22 -21.09 -29.09
N GLU A 49 26.74 -22.29 -29.39
CA GLU A 49 25.57 -22.83 -28.70
C GLU A 49 26.02 -23.25 -27.30
N ASP A 50 25.61 -22.50 -26.28
CA ASP A 50 25.79 -22.91 -24.89
C ASP A 50 24.78 -24.02 -24.59
N THR A 51 25.10 -25.26 -24.94
CA THR A 51 24.24 -26.43 -24.70
C THR A 51 24.29 -26.92 -23.25
N GLN A 52 24.34 -26.01 -22.28
CA GLN A 52 23.95 -26.28 -20.89
C GLN A 52 23.30 -25.04 -20.23
N GLU A 53 22.21 -24.53 -20.81
CA GLU A 53 21.16 -23.97 -19.96
C GLU A 53 20.55 -25.13 -19.15
N THR A 54 21.12 -25.44 -17.99
CA THR A 54 20.31 -26.06 -16.93
C THR A 54 19.24 -25.02 -16.58
N GLU A 55 18.01 -25.27 -17.03
CA GLU A 55 16.81 -24.53 -16.64
C GLU A 55 16.81 -24.39 -15.11
N LEU A 56 17.11 -23.20 -14.59
CA LEU A 56 17.10 -22.95 -13.15
C LEU A 56 15.66 -23.08 -12.68
N LEU A 57 15.43 -23.89 -11.65
CA LEU A 57 14.11 -24.05 -11.05
C LEU A 57 13.70 -22.74 -10.38
N GLN A 58 12.66 -22.09 -10.88
CA GLN A 58 12.14 -20.85 -10.31
C GLN A 58 11.06 -21.16 -9.28
N VAL A 59 11.06 -20.43 -8.15
CA VAL A 59 9.93 -20.39 -7.21
C VAL A 59 9.05 -19.22 -7.62
N THR A 60 7.75 -19.46 -7.81
CA THR A 60 6.82 -18.39 -8.16
C THR A 60 6.67 -17.41 -7.00
N VAL A 61 6.64 -16.11 -7.30
CA VAL A 61 6.27 -15.06 -6.35
C VAL A 61 4.97 -14.45 -6.83
N SER A 62 3.90 -14.64 -6.06
CA SER A 62 2.57 -14.11 -6.38
C SER A 62 2.37 -12.69 -5.84
N GLY A 63 3.06 -12.32 -4.76
CA GLY A 63 3.01 -10.98 -4.19
C GLY A 63 3.74 -10.87 -2.86
N THR A 64 3.37 -9.86 -2.06
CA THR A 64 3.92 -9.60 -0.72
C THR A 64 2.82 -9.40 0.32
N ILE A 65 3.06 -9.83 1.55
CA ILE A 65 2.27 -9.50 2.74
C ILE A 65 3.22 -8.82 3.74
N GLY A 66 3.03 -7.51 3.93
CA GLY A 66 4.05 -6.67 4.56
C GLY A 66 5.31 -6.62 3.69
N LYS A 67 6.46 -6.98 4.26
CA LYS A 67 7.76 -7.04 3.55
C LYS A 67 8.06 -8.42 2.93
N ASP A 68 7.29 -9.45 3.29
CA ASP A 68 7.62 -10.84 3.00
C ASP A 68 6.84 -11.34 1.77
N THR A 69 7.49 -12.11 0.90
CA THR A 69 6.89 -12.60 -0.34
C THR A 69 6.14 -13.91 -0.15
N TYR A 70 5.03 -14.07 -0.88
CA TYR A 70 4.23 -15.29 -0.87
C TYR A 70 4.02 -15.85 -2.28
N VAL A 71 3.64 -17.12 -2.35
CA VAL A 71 3.11 -17.81 -3.52
C VAL A 71 1.68 -18.25 -3.25
N ASP A 72 0.77 -17.91 -4.16
CA ASP A 72 -0.58 -18.46 -4.19
C ASP A 72 -0.59 -19.68 -5.11
N LEU A 73 -0.70 -20.86 -4.52
CA LEU A 73 -0.72 -22.13 -5.24
C LEU A 73 -2.13 -22.51 -5.72
N GLY A 74 -3.14 -21.66 -5.53
CA GLY A 74 -4.53 -21.93 -5.90
C GLY A 74 -5.15 -23.07 -5.10
N LEU A 75 -4.71 -23.26 -3.85
CA LEU A 75 -5.23 -24.30 -2.97
C LEU A 75 -6.68 -23.98 -2.55
N PRO A 76 -7.56 -24.99 -2.39
CA PRO A 76 -8.96 -24.80 -1.97
C PRO A 76 -9.20 -23.90 -0.75
N SER A 77 -8.29 -23.90 0.22
CA SER A 77 -8.32 -23.05 1.42
C SER A 77 -8.14 -21.56 1.12
N GLY A 78 -7.61 -21.21 -0.06
CA GLY A 78 -7.18 -19.85 -0.38
C GLY A 78 -5.89 -19.43 0.33
N THR A 79 -5.22 -20.38 0.99
CA THR A 79 -4.02 -20.09 1.78
C THR A 79 -2.81 -19.78 0.90
N LYS A 80 -2.15 -18.67 1.23
CA LYS A 80 -0.91 -18.21 0.61
C LYS A 80 0.28 -18.70 1.41
N TRP A 81 1.26 -19.25 0.72
CA TRP A 81 2.45 -19.83 1.34
C TRP A 81 3.64 -18.88 1.20
N ALA A 82 4.40 -18.65 2.27
CA ALA A 82 5.62 -17.86 2.18
C ALA A 82 6.62 -18.50 1.22
N THR A 83 7.36 -17.69 0.47
CA THR A 83 8.36 -18.23 -0.47
C THR A 83 9.61 -18.76 0.24
N TYR A 84 9.79 -18.47 1.54
CA TYR A 84 10.89 -18.93 2.38
C TYR A 84 10.46 -19.23 3.82
N ASN A 85 11.28 -20.01 4.56
CA ASN A 85 11.06 -20.35 5.97
C ASN A 85 11.28 -19.14 6.90
N VAL A 86 10.70 -19.19 8.10
CA VAL A 86 11.01 -18.21 9.15
C VAL A 86 12.52 -18.16 9.40
N GLY A 87 13.10 -16.96 9.40
CA GLY A 87 14.55 -16.74 9.58
C GLY A 87 15.39 -16.87 8.30
N ALA A 88 14.81 -17.28 7.18
CA ALA A 88 15.45 -17.25 5.87
C ALA A 88 15.15 -15.95 5.11
N LYS A 89 15.88 -15.70 4.01
CA LYS A 89 15.66 -14.57 3.09
C LYS A 89 15.46 -14.99 1.62
N LYS A 90 15.57 -16.29 1.34
CA LYS A 90 15.49 -16.90 0.02
C LYS A 90 14.84 -18.28 0.10
N PRO A 91 14.20 -18.77 -0.97
CA PRO A 91 13.47 -20.04 -0.94
C PRO A 91 14.30 -21.26 -0.50
N GLU A 92 15.58 -21.32 -0.89
CA GLU A 92 16.52 -22.37 -0.51
C GLU A 92 17.07 -22.25 0.92
N GLY A 93 16.80 -21.14 1.61
CA GLY A 93 17.28 -20.94 2.97
C GLY A 93 16.55 -21.85 3.97
N ILE A 94 17.32 -22.62 4.74
CA ILE A 94 16.78 -23.55 5.75
C ILE A 94 15.91 -22.81 6.78
N GLY A 95 16.35 -21.65 7.25
CA GLY A 95 15.65 -20.86 8.27
C GLY A 95 16.09 -21.18 9.70
N THR A 96 15.29 -20.70 10.65
CA THR A 96 15.50 -20.86 12.09
C THR A 96 14.72 -22.05 12.62
N TYR A 97 15.31 -22.79 13.56
CA TYR A 97 14.66 -23.91 14.24
C TYR A 97 13.98 -23.41 15.51
N PHE A 98 12.72 -23.78 15.70
CA PHE A 98 11.93 -23.42 16.87
C PHE A 98 11.42 -24.69 17.54
N SER A 99 11.46 -24.71 18.87
CA SER A 99 10.63 -25.61 19.66
C SER A 99 9.16 -25.22 19.46
N TRP A 100 8.23 -26.17 19.49
CA TRP A 100 6.82 -25.90 19.21
C TRP A 100 6.23 -24.94 20.26
N ALA A 101 5.47 -23.92 19.83
CA ALA A 101 4.98 -22.82 20.69
C ALA A 101 6.07 -21.93 21.31
N GLU A 102 7.26 -21.89 20.72
CA GLU A 102 8.30 -20.91 21.04
C GLU A 102 8.59 -20.02 19.83
N THR A 103 8.87 -18.74 20.10
CA THR A 103 9.04 -17.70 19.08
C THR A 103 10.50 -17.26 18.92
N THR A 104 11.38 -17.79 19.77
CA THR A 104 12.82 -17.60 19.74
C THR A 104 13.50 -18.98 19.74
N PRO A 105 14.58 -19.17 18.96
CA PRO A 105 15.29 -20.45 18.97
C PRO A 105 16.03 -20.68 20.29
N ASP A 106 16.20 -21.95 20.67
CA ASP A 106 17.10 -22.34 21.76
C ASP A 106 18.54 -21.87 21.49
N ASP A 107 19.24 -21.51 22.57
CA ASP A 107 20.68 -21.22 22.53
C ASP A 107 21.47 -22.51 22.25
N ILE A 108 21.92 -22.66 21.01
CA ILE A 108 22.68 -23.84 20.54
C ILE A 108 24.05 -24.00 21.19
N THR A 109 24.50 -23.03 22.01
CA THR A 109 25.74 -23.18 22.79
C THR A 109 25.53 -24.01 24.06
N LEU A 110 24.27 -24.23 24.47
CA LEU A 110 23.92 -25.11 25.58
C LEU A 110 23.99 -26.57 25.16
N SER A 111 24.61 -27.40 25.99
CA SER A 111 24.72 -28.84 25.76
C SER A 111 23.38 -29.60 25.83
N ASP A 112 22.35 -28.96 26.38
CA ASP A 112 20.98 -29.48 26.50
C ASP A 112 19.95 -28.61 25.73
N CYS A 113 20.38 -27.84 24.73
CA CYS A 113 19.46 -27.17 23.80
C CYS A 113 18.50 -28.17 23.14
N TYR A 114 17.29 -27.72 22.79
CA TYR A 114 16.22 -28.56 22.22
C TYR A 114 16.00 -29.82 23.06
N SER A 115 15.73 -29.61 24.35
CA SER A 115 15.43 -30.65 25.30
C SER A 115 14.32 -30.21 26.26
N TRP A 116 13.68 -31.16 26.93
CA TRP A 116 12.64 -30.85 27.91
C TRP A 116 13.09 -29.96 29.08
N SER A 117 14.40 -29.85 29.37
CA SER A 117 14.87 -28.92 30.41
C SER A 117 14.89 -27.46 29.94
N GLN A 118 15.06 -27.22 28.65
CA GLN A 118 15.07 -25.88 28.06
C GLN A 118 13.69 -25.46 27.55
N TYR A 119 12.81 -26.42 27.24
CA TYR A 119 11.48 -26.14 26.72
C TYR A 119 10.64 -25.27 27.66
N LYS A 120 10.21 -24.11 27.16
CA LYS A 120 9.50 -23.04 27.89
C LYS A 120 8.25 -23.55 28.61
N TRP A 121 7.54 -24.49 28.01
CA TRP A 121 6.22 -24.92 28.48
C TRP A 121 6.23 -26.12 29.42
N GLY A 122 7.39 -26.67 29.80
CA GLY A 122 7.50 -27.71 30.83
C GLY A 122 8.02 -29.05 30.32
N GLY A 123 7.94 -30.08 31.16
CA GLY A 123 8.40 -31.43 30.80
C GLY A 123 7.32 -32.25 30.11
N TYR A 124 7.70 -33.41 29.57
CA TYR A 124 6.80 -34.30 28.81
C TYR A 124 5.41 -34.50 29.46
N TYR A 125 5.37 -34.83 30.76
CA TYR A 125 4.15 -35.04 31.56
C TYR A 125 3.80 -33.87 32.49
N SER A 126 4.36 -32.68 32.25
CA SER A 126 4.20 -31.51 33.13
C SER A 126 4.12 -30.20 32.34
N GLN A 127 3.29 -30.21 31.30
CA GLN A 127 3.05 -29.08 30.41
C GLN A 127 2.27 -27.97 31.13
N LYS A 128 2.58 -26.71 30.81
CA LYS A 128 1.99 -25.52 31.41
C LYS A 128 1.00 -24.80 30.49
N LYS A 129 1.04 -25.07 29.18
CA LYS A 129 0.20 -24.45 28.14
C LYS A 129 -0.01 -25.45 27.00
N TYR A 130 -1.20 -25.39 26.38
CA TYR A 130 -1.68 -26.34 25.38
C TYR A 130 -1.84 -27.73 26.00
N VAL A 131 -2.77 -27.85 26.95
CA VAL A 131 -3.04 -29.07 27.74
C VAL A 131 -4.50 -29.45 27.61
N THR A 132 -4.74 -30.67 27.11
CA THR A 132 -6.06 -31.31 27.00
C THR A 132 -6.20 -32.53 27.91
N ILE A 133 -5.10 -33.05 28.47
CA ILE A 133 -5.06 -34.23 29.36
C ILE A 133 -4.80 -33.76 30.80
N GLU A 134 -5.77 -33.98 31.70
CA GLU A 134 -5.73 -33.53 33.11
C GLU A 134 -4.51 -34.03 33.90
N GLU A 135 -4.00 -35.21 33.56
CA GLU A 135 -2.86 -35.83 34.23
C GLU A 135 -1.53 -35.11 33.95
N TRP A 136 -1.46 -34.26 32.91
CA TRP A 136 -0.20 -33.70 32.40
C TRP A 136 -0.04 -32.20 32.67
N GLY A 137 -1.04 -31.57 33.29
CA GLY A 137 -1.03 -30.16 33.64
C GLY A 137 -2.43 -29.58 33.87
N THR A 138 -2.50 -28.27 34.09
CA THR A 138 -3.79 -27.55 34.14
C THR A 138 -4.38 -27.48 32.74
N VAL A 139 -5.53 -28.11 32.52
CA VAL A 139 -6.23 -28.14 31.23
C VAL A 139 -6.66 -26.73 30.81
N ASP A 140 -6.21 -26.29 29.64
CA ASP A 140 -6.63 -25.05 28.98
C ASP A 140 -7.44 -25.30 27.70
N SER A 141 -7.48 -26.55 27.22
CA SER A 141 -8.18 -26.99 26.01
C SER A 141 -7.74 -26.28 24.73
N ILE A 142 -6.57 -25.64 24.72
CA ILE A 142 -6.03 -24.96 23.55
C ILE A 142 -5.28 -25.98 22.69
N THR A 143 -5.72 -26.16 21.46
CA THR A 143 -5.21 -27.21 20.56
C THR A 143 -4.47 -26.68 19.33
N VAL A 144 -4.43 -25.36 19.15
CA VAL A 144 -3.76 -24.67 18.05
C VAL A 144 -2.94 -23.54 18.63
N LEU A 145 -1.75 -23.27 18.06
CA LEU A 145 -0.89 -22.16 18.47
C LEU A 145 -1.66 -20.84 18.56
N LEU A 146 -1.49 -20.14 19.69
CA LEU A 146 -1.92 -18.76 19.83
C LEU A 146 -0.93 -17.80 19.15
N PRO A 147 -1.39 -16.64 18.64
CA PRO A 147 -0.54 -15.69 17.92
C PRO A 147 0.75 -15.30 18.64
N GLU A 148 0.71 -15.15 19.97
CA GLU A 148 1.88 -14.76 20.77
C GLU A 148 2.93 -15.87 20.94
N ASP A 149 2.58 -17.12 20.66
CA ASP A 149 3.46 -18.29 20.71
C ASP A 149 3.78 -18.86 19.33
N ASP A 150 3.24 -18.26 18.27
CA ASP A 150 3.47 -18.68 16.90
C ASP A 150 4.73 -18.01 16.34
N ALA A 151 5.76 -18.82 16.05
CA ALA A 151 7.02 -18.35 15.51
C ALA A 151 6.85 -17.56 14.21
N ALA A 152 5.91 -17.94 13.34
CA ALA A 152 5.64 -17.20 12.10
C ALA A 152 5.03 -15.83 12.39
N THR A 153 4.01 -15.77 13.24
CA THR A 153 3.32 -14.51 13.59
C THR A 153 4.28 -13.51 14.24
N VAL A 154 5.11 -13.97 15.17
CA VAL A 154 6.03 -13.08 15.90
C VAL A 154 7.21 -12.62 15.04
N ASN A 155 7.76 -13.49 14.17
CA ASN A 155 8.96 -13.16 13.42
C ASN A 155 8.70 -12.54 12.03
N PHE A 156 7.50 -12.69 11.46
CA PHE A 156 7.09 -12.01 10.22
C PHE A 156 6.20 -10.79 10.55
N SER A 157 4.89 -11.00 10.70
CA SER A 157 3.89 -10.02 11.12
C SER A 157 2.60 -10.71 11.58
N SER A 158 1.64 -9.96 12.13
CA SER A 158 0.33 -10.46 12.58
C SER A 158 -0.49 -11.17 11.49
N GLU A 159 -0.18 -10.92 10.22
CA GLU A 159 -0.87 -11.51 9.08
C GLU A 159 -0.36 -12.91 8.73
N TRP A 160 0.77 -13.32 9.29
CA TRP A 160 1.39 -14.62 9.06
C TRP A 160 1.18 -15.55 10.25
N ARG A 161 1.10 -16.85 9.98
CA ARG A 161 1.00 -17.90 11.00
C ARG A 161 1.63 -19.21 10.55
N THR A 162 1.89 -20.10 11.49
CA THR A 162 2.26 -21.49 11.23
C THR A 162 1.06 -22.21 10.59
N PRO A 163 1.25 -22.99 9.51
CA PRO A 163 0.17 -23.73 8.88
C PRO A 163 -0.36 -24.83 9.79
N SER A 164 -1.66 -25.11 9.70
CA SER A 164 -2.25 -26.30 10.31
C SER A 164 -1.79 -27.57 9.57
N SER A 165 -1.91 -28.72 10.23
CA SER A 165 -1.64 -30.03 9.60
C SER A 165 -2.59 -30.29 8.43
N ALA A 166 -3.81 -29.74 8.46
CA ALA A 166 -4.77 -29.81 7.36
C ALA A 166 -4.31 -28.99 6.14
N GLU A 167 -3.79 -27.78 6.33
CA GLU A 167 -3.24 -26.95 5.24
C GLU A 167 -1.96 -27.56 4.67
N GLN A 168 -1.11 -28.15 5.52
CA GLN A 168 0.04 -28.91 5.06
C GLN A 168 -0.38 -30.11 4.20
N LYS A 169 -1.41 -30.85 4.63
CA LYS A 169 -1.99 -31.94 3.83
C LYS A 169 -2.48 -31.45 2.48
N GLU A 170 -3.20 -30.33 2.48
CA GLU A 170 -3.72 -29.72 1.26
C GLU A 170 -2.60 -29.28 0.31
N LEU A 171 -1.52 -28.69 0.81
CA LEU A 171 -0.34 -28.35 0.01
C LEU A 171 0.26 -29.61 -0.65
N ILE A 172 0.43 -30.68 0.12
CA ILE A 172 0.97 -31.96 -0.35
C ILE A 172 0.08 -32.52 -1.47
N ASP A 173 -1.23 -32.60 -1.22
CA ASP A 173 -2.20 -33.18 -2.14
C ASP A 173 -2.43 -32.27 -3.38
N GLY A 174 -2.28 -30.96 -3.22
CA GLY A 174 -2.50 -29.94 -4.23
C GLY A 174 -1.34 -29.74 -5.22
N CYS A 175 -0.16 -30.27 -4.91
CA CYS A 175 1.04 -30.14 -5.76
C CYS A 175 1.52 -31.48 -6.33
N THR A 176 2.27 -31.42 -7.42
CA THR A 176 3.17 -32.49 -7.88
C THR A 176 4.58 -32.18 -7.40
N TRP A 177 5.24 -33.15 -6.79
CA TRP A 177 6.53 -32.97 -6.13
C TRP A 177 7.64 -33.70 -6.87
N THR A 178 8.79 -33.03 -6.97
CA THR A 178 10.03 -33.60 -7.51
C THR A 178 11.15 -33.36 -6.51
N HIS A 179 11.85 -34.43 -6.13
CA HIS A 179 13.03 -34.32 -5.30
C HIS A 179 14.16 -33.62 -6.06
N VAL A 180 14.78 -32.63 -5.42
CA VAL A 180 15.89 -31.86 -5.95
C VAL A 180 17.09 -32.05 -5.04
N GLU A 181 18.13 -32.71 -5.55
CA GLU A 181 19.38 -32.98 -4.80
C GLU A 181 20.21 -31.70 -4.57
N ASN A 182 20.12 -30.74 -5.49
CA ASN A 182 20.87 -29.49 -5.43
C ASN A 182 20.10 -28.37 -6.13
N PHE A 183 19.30 -27.63 -5.37
CA PHE A 183 18.46 -26.56 -5.90
C PHE A 183 19.33 -25.43 -6.46
N ASN A 184 19.29 -25.23 -7.77
CA ASN A 184 20.03 -24.16 -8.48
C ASN A 184 21.52 -24.05 -8.10
N ASN A 185 22.19 -25.19 -7.92
CA ASN A 185 23.60 -25.26 -7.54
C ASN A 185 23.94 -24.60 -6.18
N THR A 186 22.96 -24.42 -5.29
CA THR A 186 23.14 -23.82 -3.96
C THR A 186 23.73 -24.78 -2.92
N GLY A 187 23.75 -26.08 -3.22
CA GLY A 187 24.12 -27.16 -2.29
C GLY A 187 22.99 -27.57 -1.35
N VAL A 188 21.77 -27.05 -1.55
CA VAL A 188 20.60 -27.36 -0.73
C VAL A 188 19.71 -28.35 -1.46
N SER A 189 19.47 -29.51 -0.85
CA SER A 189 18.47 -30.46 -1.32
C SER A 189 17.07 -30.13 -0.78
N GLY A 190 16.03 -30.66 -1.40
CA GLY A 190 14.65 -30.46 -0.96
C GLY A 190 13.63 -30.94 -1.96
N GLU A 191 12.38 -30.54 -1.76
CA GLU A 191 11.26 -30.90 -2.62
C GLU A 191 10.76 -29.67 -3.39
N TYR A 192 10.67 -29.81 -4.72
CA TYR A 192 10.13 -28.79 -5.61
C TYR A 192 8.69 -29.15 -6.00
N GLY A 193 7.76 -28.33 -5.54
CA GLY A 193 6.33 -28.49 -5.75
C GLY A 193 5.82 -27.62 -6.88
N VAL A 194 5.02 -28.20 -7.77
CA VAL A 194 4.28 -27.49 -8.82
C VAL A 194 2.79 -27.66 -8.54
N SER A 195 2.06 -26.54 -8.41
CA SER A 195 0.63 -26.57 -8.18
C SER A 195 -0.10 -27.26 -9.32
N LYS A 196 -0.97 -28.22 -8.98
CA LYS A 196 -1.88 -28.86 -9.93
C LYS A 196 -2.95 -27.91 -10.45
N LYS A 197 -3.20 -26.78 -9.76
CA LYS A 197 -4.29 -25.85 -10.08
C LYS A 197 -3.86 -24.76 -11.05
N ASN A 198 -2.74 -24.09 -10.78
CA ASN A 198 -2.32 -22.90 -11.51
C ASN A 198 -0.87 -22.98 -12.03
N GLY A 199 -0.13 -24.06 -11.74
CA GLY A 199 1.25 -24.23 -12.17
C GLY A 199 2.28 -23.41 -11.39
N ASN A 200 1.86 -22.63 -10.40
CA ASN A 200 2.80 -21.91 -9.53
C ASN A 200 3.63 -22.87 -8.70
N THR A 201 4.84 -22.46 -8.35
CA THR A 201 5.87 -23.36 -7.82
C THR A 201 6.39 -22.92 -6.45
N ILE A 202 6.73 -23.89 -5.62
CA ILE A 202 7.30 -23.70 -4.28
C ILE A 202 8.47 -24.66 -4.06
N PHE A 203 9.46 -24.25 -3.27
CA PHE A 203 10.56 -25.11 -2.85
C PHE A 203 10.60 -25.24 -1.33
N LEU A 204 10.64 -26.48 -0.83
CA LEU A 204 10.81 -26.82 0.57
C LEU A 204 12.19 -27.44 0.77
N PRO A 205 13.16 -26.76 1.40
CA PRO A 205 14.48 -27.32 1.63
C PRO A 205 14.45 -28.47 2.67
N SER A 206 15.30 -29.46 2.49
CA SER A 206 15.56 -30.53 3.46
C SER A 206 16.24 -29.96 4.69
N SER A 207 15.44 -29.62 5.71
CA SER A 207 15.90 -28.95 6.93
C SER A 207 16.53 -29.91 7.95
N GLY A 208 16.10 -31.16 8.01
CA GLY A 208 16.26 -31.97 9.20
C GLY A 208 15.56 -31.36 10.41
N TYR A 209 15.90 -31.83 11.60
CA TYR A 209 15.43 -31.30 12.88
C TYR A 209 16.57 -31.25 13.90
N ARG A 210 16.47 -30.35 14.88
CA ARG A 210 17.40 -30.23 16.00
C ARG A 210 16.84 -30.91 17.23
N SER A 211 17.71 -31.62 17.92
CA SER A 211 17.48 -32.12 19.28
C SER A 211 18.70 -31.80 20.14
N LYS A 212 18.68 -32.17 21.41
CA LYS A 212 19.86 -32.14 22.29
C LYS A 212 21.10 -32.89 21.76
N TYR A 213 20.93 -33.75 20.76
CA TYR A 213 22.03 -34.47 20.12
C TYR A 213 22.58 -33.73 18.88
N GLY A 214 22.06 -32.55 18.57
CA GLY A 214 22.42 -31.76 17.40
C GLY A 214 21.41 -31.92 16.24
N LEU A 215 21.86 -31.51 15.05
CA LEU A 215 21.07 -31.59 13.82
C LEU A 215 21.04 -33.04 13.31
N SER A 216 19.85 -33.56 13.03
CA SER A 216 19.61 -34.91 12.52
C SER A 216 18.78 -34.89 11.25
N ALA A 217 18.88 -35.97 10.46
CA ALA A 217 18.08 -36.20 9.25
C ALA A 217 18.10 -35.03 8.24
N SER A 218 19.27 -34.41 8.02
CA SER A 218 19.44 -33.22 7.17
C SER A 218 19.13 -33.44 5.67
N TYR A 219 18.86 -34.67 5.26
CA TYR A 219 18.41 -35.02 3.91
C TYR A 219 16.87 -35.04 3.78
N CYS A 220 16.14 -34.88 4.89
CA CYS A 220 14.68 -34.83 4.97
C CYS A 220 14.21 -33.42 5.36
N GLY A 221 12.96 -33.09 5.06
CA GLY A 221 12.31 -31.89 5.62
C GLY A 221 11.52 -32.20 6.88
N TYR A 222 11.53 -31.29 7.86
CA TYR A 222 10.69 -31.34 9.05
C TYR A 222 10.12 -29.95 9.34
N TYR A 223 8.79 -29.83 9.24
CA TYR A 223 8.08 -28.55 9.26
C TYR A 223 6.97 -28.59 10.30
N TRP A 224 7.05 -27.73 11.31
CA TRP A 224 6.01 -27.65 12.34
C TRP A 224 4.66 -27.26 11.73
N SER A 225 3.60 -27.90 12.22
CA SER A 225 2.25 -27.39 12.08
C SER A 225 1.81 -26.68 13.36
N SER A 226 0.71 -25.93 13.29
CA SER A 226 0.14 -25.24 14.45
C SER A 226 -0.67 -26.15 15.38
N ASP A 227 -0.88 -27.42 15.02
CA ASP A 227 -1.79 -28.32 15.74
C ASP A 227 -1.08 -29.13 16.84
N LEU A 228 -1.66 -29.14 18.03
CA LEU A 228 -1.28 -30.01 19.15
C LEU A 228 -1.72 -31.45 18.88
N ASN A 229 -0.91 -32.43 19.29
CA ASN A 229 -1.40 -33.80 19.42
C ASN A 229 -2.25 -33.95 20.69
N GLN A 230 -3.56 -34.10 20.52
CA GLN A 230 -4.51 -34.17 21.63
C GLN A 230 -4.46 -35.51 22.38
N GLU A 231 -3.92 -36.57 21.76
CA GLU A 231 -3.73 -37.88 22.39
C GLU A 231 -2.42 -37.93 23.20
N ASP A 232 -1.47 -37.05 22.90
CA ASP A 232 -0.18 -36.92 23.60
C ASP A 232 0.27 -35.44 23.59
N ASN A 233 -0.07 -34.68 24.65
CA ASN A 233 0.23 -33.25 24.76
C ASN A 233 1.73 -32.91 24.84
N GLY A 234 2.62 -33.91 24.93
CA GLY A 234 4.07 -33.77 24.83
C GLY A 234 4.54 -33.69 23.37
N THR A 235 3.63 -33.90 22.41
CA THR A 235 3.92 -33.88 20.98
C THR A 235 3.01 -32.91 20.22
N ALA A 236 3.47 -32.48 19.05
CA ALA A 236 2.70 -31.66 18.12
C ALA A 236 2.85 -32.20 16.70
N TYR A 237 1.90 -31.85 15.82
CA TYR A 237 1.90 -32.31 14.44
C TYR A 237 2.93 -31.57 13.58
N LEU A 238 3.48 -32.27 12.61
CA LEU A 238 4.44 -31.76 11.63
C LEU A 238 4.28 -32.48 10.29
N THR A 239 4.83 -31.88 9.24
CA THR A 239 5.07 -32.55 7.97
C THR A 239 6.53 -32.95 7.84
N ASN A 240 6.74 -34.24 7.54
CA ASN A 240 8.02 -34.79 7.15
C ASN A 240 8.00 -35.13 5.65
N PHE A 241 9.14 -34.93 4.98
CA PHE A 241 9.35 -35.50 3.66
C PHE A 241 10.75 -36.07 3.50
N SER A 242 10.86 -37.05 2.62
CA SER A 242 12.09 -37.66 2.15
C SER A 242 11.95 -38.00 0.66
N SER A 243 12.97 -38.62 0.06
CA SER A 243 12.87 -39.17 -1.30
C SER A 243 11.75 -40.21 -1.47
N GLU A 244 11.21 -40.76 -0.38
CA GLU A 244 10.08 -41.71 -0.39
C GLU A 244 8.71 -41.02 -0.36
N GLY A 245 8.66 -39.70 -0.18
CA GLY A 245 7.44 -38.89 -0.18
C GLY A 245 7.15 -38.15 1.13
N PHE A 246 5.94 -37.63 1.24
CA PHE A 246 5.47 -36.80 2.37
C PHE A 246 4.67 -37.63 3.38
N THR A 247 4.85 -37.33 4.67
CA THR A 247 4.09 -37.92 5.79
C THR A 247 3.74 -36.84 6.82
N ILE A 248 2.51 -36.84 7.29
CA ILE A 248 2.10 -36.06 8.47
C ILE A 248 2.28 -36.96 9.69
N MET A 249 3.04 -36.48 10.66
CA MET A 249 3.37 -37.20 11.89
C MET A 249 3.43 -36.24 13.07
N TYR A 250 3.87 -36.72 14.22
CA TYR A 250 4.04 -35.91 15.42
C TYR A 250 5.42 -36.15 16.05
N GLN A 251 5.94 -35.14 16.74
CA GLN A 251 7.23 -35.19 17.43
C GLN A 251 7.16 -34.42 18.74
N GLY A 252 8.09 -34.72 19.66
CA GLY A 252 8.23 -34.00 20.92
C GLY A 252 8.35 -32.49 20.71
N ARG A 253 7.54 -31.72 21.46
CA ARG A 253 7.43 -30.25 21.31
C ARG A 253 8.73 -29.48 21.56
N HIS A 254 9.71 -30.11 22.20
CA HIS A 254 11.03 -29.55 22.50
C HIS A 254 12.05 -29.69 21.35
N ASP A 255 11.75 -30.48 20.32
CA ASP A 255 12.62 -30.59 19.16
C ASP A 255 12.50 -29.32 18.31
N GLY A 256 13.63 -28.87 17.76
CA GLY A 256 13.71 -27.70 16.91
C GLY A 256 13.37 -28.05 15.47
N MET A 257 12.35 -27.40 14.90
CA MET A 257 12.01 -27.55 13.48
C MET A 257 11.76 -26.20 12.84
N VAL A 258 11.80 -26.17 11.51
CA VAL A 258 11.55 -24.95 10.75
C VAL A 258 10.05 -24.74 10.55
N VAL A 259 9.67 -23.51 10.24
CA VAL A 259 8.28 -23.13 9.91
C VAL A 259 8.28 -22.53 8.52
N ARG A 260 7.37 -23.01 7.66
CA ARG A 260 7.02 -22.39 6.38
C ARG A 260 5.71 -21.62 6.59
N PRO A 261 5.75 -20.29 6.77
CA PRO A 261 4.55 -19.53 7.13
C PRO A 261 3.47 -19.57 6.06
N VAL A 262 2.24 -19.41 6.52
CA VAL A 262 1.09 -19.20 5.66
C VAL A 262 0.30 -17.97 6.08
N SER A 263 -0.49 -17.44 5.16
CA SER A 263 -1.41 -16.35 5.41
C SER A 263 -2.70 -16.54 4.62
N ASN A 264 -3.81 -16.14 5.22
CA ASN A 264 -5.10 -15.97 4.53
C ASN A 264 -5.40 -14.48 4.32
N ALA A 265 -4.45 -13.60 4.63
CA ALA A 265 -4.58 -12.19 4.31
C ALA A 265 -4.75 -12.07 2.80
N LYS A 266 -5.72 -11.25 2.40
CA LYS A 266 -5.87 -10.89 1.00
C LYS A 266 -4.62 -10.16 0.55
N ASP A 267 -4.39 -10.16 -0.76
CA ASP A 267 -3.30 -9.37 -1.28
C ASP A 267 -3.50 -7.97 -0.71
N ILE A 268 -2.45 -7.43 -0.09
CA ILE A 268 -2.35 -5.99 -0.15
C ILE A 268 -2.05 -5.76 -1.62
N GLU A 269 -3.10 -5.67 -2.45
CA GLU A 269 -3.02 -4.91 -3.69
C GLU A 269 -2.25 -3.67 -3.29
N SER A 270 -1.07 -3.52 -3.90
CA SER A 270 -0.10 -2.48 -3.64
C SER A 270 -0.75 -1.27 -3.01
N TYR A 271 -0.37 -0.90 -1.78
CA TYR A 271 -0.73 0.39 -1.21
C TYR A 271 -0.45 1.43 -2.29
N VAL A 272 -1.49 1.92 -2.96
CA VAL A 272 -1.37 3.05 -3.86
C VAL A 272 -1.22 4.22 -2.91
N LEU A 273 0.02 4.66 -2.74
CA LEU A 273 0.33 5.88 -2.06
C LEU A 273 -0.33 7.02 -2.84
N HIS A 274 -1.42 7.56 -2.29
CA HIS A 274 -2.06 8.76 -2.78
C HIS A 274 -1.47 9.99 -2.10
N VAL A 275 -0.76 10.81 -2.87
CA VAL A 275 -0.40 12.17 -2.44
C VAL A 275 -1.68 13.01 -2.37
N THR A 276 -1.87 13.72 -1.26
CA THR A 276 -3.04 14.57 -1.09
C THR A 276 -2.93 15.80 -2.00
N VAL A 277 -4.00 16.13 -2.73
CA VAL A 277 -4.10 17.37 -3.49
C VAL A 277 -5.06 18.30 -2.77
N SER A 278 -4.54 19.43 -2.27
CA SER A 278 -5.34 20.43 -1.55
C SER A 278 -5.81 21.58 -2.45
N GLY A 279 -5.21 21.75 -3.63
CA GLY A 279 -5.65 22.72 -4.61
C GLY A 279 -4.66 22.92 -5.76
N THR A 280 -4.84 24.00 -6.51
CA THR A 280 -4.02 24.36 -7.68
C THR A 280 -3.62 25.83 -7.65
N VAL A 281 -2.45 26.14 -8.19
CA VAL A 281 -2.00 27.50 -8.52
C VAL A 281 -1.50 27.49 -9.96
N GLY A 282 -2.27 28.12 -10.86
CA GLY A 282 -2.13 27.90 -12.30
C GLY A 282 -2.46 26.45 -12.67
N GLU A 283 -1.61 25.81 -13.45
CA GLU A 283 -1.78 24.39 -13.85
C GLU A 283 -1.19 23.40 -12.83
N ASN A 284 -0.44 23.89 -11.84
CA ASN A 284 0.28 23.06 -10.87
C ASN A 284 -0.56 22.81 -9.62
N THR A 285 -0.47 21.60 -9.05
CA THR A 285 -1.19 21.23 -7.83
C THR A 285 -0.33 21.36 -6.58
N TYR A 286 -0.96 21.71 -5.46
CA TYR A 286 -0.32 21.78 -4.15
C TYR A 286 -1.00 20.88 -3.12
N VAL A 287 -0.27 20.52 -2.07
CA VAL A 287 -0.73 19.95 -0.81
C VAL A 287 -0.55 20.99 0.30
N ASP A 288 -1.61 21.23 1.05
CA ASP A 288 -1.57 21.99 2.30
C ASP A 288 -1.40 21.01 3.45
N LEU A 289 -0.20 20.98 4.01
CA LEU A 289 0.15 20.06 5.11
C LEU A 289 -0.23 20.64 6.48
N GLY A 290 -0.88 21.80 6.55
CA GLY A 290 -1.24 22.45 7.82
C GLY A 290 0.00 22.85 8.65
N LEU A 291 1.11 23.17 7.97
CA LEU A 291 2.35 23.59 8.62
C LEU A 291 2.19 25.00 9.20
N PRO A 292 2.83 25.33 10.34
CA PRO A 292 2.73 26.64 10.99
C PRO A 292 2.98 27.86 10.09
N SER A 293 3.85 27.76 9.09
CA SER A 293 4.14 28.83 8.12
C SER A 293 2.98 29.15 7.18
N GLY A 294 2.00 28.23 7.04
CA GLY A 294 0.97 28.29 6.01
C GLY A 294 1.49 27.96 4.60
N THR A 295 2.76 27.55 4.49
CA THR A 295 3.39 27.22 3.22
C THR A 295 2.78 25.96 2.61
N LYS A 296 2.34 26.05 1.36
CA LYS A 296 1.77 24.96 0.58
C LYS A 296 2.84 24.36 -0.32
N TRP A 297 2.93 23.03 -0.36
CA TRP A 297 3.99 22.31 -1.09
C TRP A 297 3.46 21.76 -2.41
N ALA A 298 4.24 21.82 -3.49
CA ALA A 298 3.87 21.20 -4.75
C ALA A 298 3.72 19.68 -4.61
N THR A 299 2.77 19.08 -5.32
CA THR A 299 2.57 17.63 -5.30
C THR A 299 3.64 16.88 -6.10
N TYR A 300 4.40 17.56 -6.96
CA TYR A 300 5.52 17.03 -7.76
C TYR A 300 6.70 18.00 -7.88
N ASN A 301 7.85 17.49 -8.32
CA ASN A 301 9.09 18.25 -8.53
C ASN A 301 9.02 19.14 -9.77
N VAL A 302 9.87 20.17 -9.84
CA VAL A 302 10.09 20.91 -11.09
C VAL A 302 10.54 19.94 -12.19
N GLY A 303 9.88 19.98 -13.35
CA GLY A 303 10.14 19.08 -14.48
C GLY A 303 9.46 17.71 -14.40
N ALA A 304 8.62 17.48 -13.40
CA ALA A 304 7.73 16.32 -13.33
C ALA A 304 6.28 16.73 -13.60
N ASP A 305 5.43 15.76 -13.94
CA ASP A 305 3.99 15.92 -14.22
C ASP A 305 3.10 15.14 -13.23
N LYS A 306 3.70 14.37 -12.32
CA LYS A 306 3.04 13.56 -11.30
C LYS A 306 3.92 13.36 -10.06
N PRO A 307 3.35 13.00 -8.89
CA PRO A 307 4.10 12.94 -7.64
C PRO A 307 5.32 12.00 -7.64
N GLU A 308 5.23 10.88 -8.35
CA GLU A 308 6.31 9.89 -8.47
C GLU A 308 7.40 10.31 -9.48
N GLY A 309 7.14 11.36 -10.27
CA GLY A 309 8.10 11.87 -11.23
C GLY A 309 9.32 12.47 -10.53
N ILE A 310 10.51 11.95 -10.85
CA ILE A 310 11.79 12.43 -10.30
C ILE A 310 12.00 13.93 -10.57
N GLY A 311 11.55 14.43 -11.73
CA GLY A 311 11.77 15.80 -12.15
C GLY A 311 13.18 16.04 -12.69
N THR A 312 13.52 17.32 -12.80
CA THR A 312 14.78 17.78 -13.40
C THR A 312 15.79 18.19 -12.31
N HIS A 313 17.07 17.87 -12.54
CA HIS A 313 18.18 18.28 -11.68
C HIS A 313 18.73 19.64 -12.13
N PHE A 314 18.71 20.64 -11.25
CA PHE A 314 19.21 21.99 -11.53
C PHE A 314 20.45 22.29 -10.68
N SER A 315 21.44 22.96 -11.29
CA SER A 315 22.45 23.69 -10.52
C SER A 315 21.77 24.83 -9.76
N TRP A 316 22.28 25.19 -8.58
CA TRP A 316 21.65 26.21 -7.75
C TRP A 316 21.66 27.58 -8.43
N ALA A 317 20.56 28.33 -8.41
CA ALA A 317 20.38 29.59 -9.15
C ALA A 317 20.45 29.46 -10.70
N GLU A 318 20.24 28.26 -11.24
CA GLU A 318 20.03 28.05 -12.68
C GLU A 318 18.62 27.57 -12.96
N ILE A 319 18.04 28.07 -14.05
CA ILE A 319 16.62 27.86 -14.41
C ILE A 319 16.44 26.82 -15.52
N THR A 320 17.54 26.38 -16.11
CA THR A 320 17.65 25.31 -17.09
C THR A 320 18.70 24.32 -16.61
N PRO A 321 18.52 23.01 -16.79
CA PRO A 321 19.54 22.03 -16.43
C PRO A 321 20.77 22.14 -17.35
N ASP A 322 21.93 21.71 -16.85
CA ASP A 322 23.16 21.61 -17.63
C ASP A 322 22.99 20.67 -18.85
N ASP A 323 23.73 20.96 -19.92
CA ASP A 323 23.79 20.09 -21.11
C ASP A 323 24.52 18.78 -20.78
N THR A 324 23.74 17.73 -20.52
CA THR A 324 24.25 16.39 -20.18
C THR A 324 25.04 15.70 -21.30
N THR A 325 25.11 16.27 -22.51
CA THR A 325 26.00 15.76 -23.57
C THR A 325 27.46 16.16 -23.36
N LEU A 326 27.71 17.16 -22.51
CA LEU A 326 29.06 17.59 -22.14
C LEU A 326 29.66 16.65 -21.08
N SER A 327 30.91 16.25 -21.30
CA SER A 327 31.66 15.42 -20.35
C SER A 327 31.97 16.14 -19.03
N ASP A 328 31.78 17.45 -18.96
CA ASP A 328 31.98 18.28 -17.77
C ASP A 328 30.69 19.00 -17.30
N CYS A 329 29.50 18.48 -17.65
CA CYS A 329 28.22 18.97 -17.09
C CYS A 329 28.21 18.91 -15.55
N TYR A 330 27.46 19.80 -14.90
CA TYR A 330 27.40 19.94 -13.44
C TYR A 330 28.79 20.10 -12.83
N SER A 331 29.53 21.09 -13.33
CA SER A 331 30.86 21.43 -12.85
C SER A 331 31.08 22.94 -12.81
N TRP A 332 32.07 23.38 -12.05
CA TRP A 332 32.43 24.80 -11.94
C TRP A 332 32.76 25.48 -13.29
N SER A 333 33.15 24.74 -14.33
CA SER A 333 33.39 25.32 -15.66
C SER A 333 32.09 25.64 -16.41
N GLN A 334 31.02 24.88 -16.16
CA GLN A 334 29.72 25.06 -16.80
C GLN A 334 28.80 25.97 -15.98
N TYR A 335 28.99 26.02 -14.66
CA TYR A 335 28.15 26.79 -13.76
C TYR A 335 28.09 28.29 -14.13
N LYS A 336 26.87 28.76 -14.41
CA LYS A 336 26.55 30.10 -14.95
C LYS A 336 27.15 31.23 -14.12
N TRP A 337 27.18 31.07 -12.80
CA TRP A 337 27.59 32.11 -11.86
C TRP A 337 29.07 32.10 -11.48
N GLY A 338 29.92 31.36 -12.21
CA GLY A 338 31.38 31.44 -12.09
C GLY A 338 32.01 30.31 -11.27
N GLY A 339 33.32 30.11 -11.44
CA GLY A 339 34.04 28.99 -10.83
C GLY A 339 34.32 29.16 -9.34
N TYR A 340 34.90 28.13 -8.72
CA TYR A 340 35.30 28.14 -7.31
C TYR A 340 36.21 29.34 -6.97
N HIS A 341 35.83 30.14 -5.96
CA HIS A 341 36.43 31.45 -5.60
C HIS A 341 36.40 32.55 -6.68
N SER A 342 35.45 32.49 -7.62
CA SER A 342 35.30 33.49 -8.68
C SER A 342 33.83 33.76 -9.04
N GLN A 343 32.94 33.68 -8.05
CA GLN A 343 31.51 33.78 -8.26
C GLN A 343 31.06 35.21 -8.56
N LYS A 344 30.04 35.31 -9.39
CA LYS A 344 29.53 36.56 -9.98
C LYS A 344 28.23 37.04 -9.34
N LYS A 345 27.51 36.16 -8.64
CA LYS A 345 26.22 36.45 -8.00
C LYS A 345 26.06 35.59 -6.74
N TYR A 346 25.35 36.12 -5.74
CA TYR A 346 25.16 35.54 -4.42
C TYR A 346 26.51 35.37 -3.70
N VAL A 347 27.12 36.51 -3.36
CA VAL A 347 28.44 36.61 -2.75
C VAL A 347 28.36 37.52 -1.52
N THR A 348 28.67 36.96 -0.36
CA THR A 348 28.75 37.67 0.94
C THR A 348 30.19 37.83 1.42
N LEU A 349 31.12 37.04 0.88
CA LEU A 349 32.52 37.01 1.28
C LEU A 349 33.43 37.60 0.20
N ALA A 350 34.20 38.64 0.54
CA ALA A 350 35.00 39.40 -0.42
C ALA A 350 36.09 38.59 -1.16
N ASN A 351 36.52 37.45 -0.61
CA ASN A 351 37.48 36.54 -1.24
C ASN A 351 36.85 35.55 -2.24
N TRP A 352 35.53 35.60 -2.44
CA TRP A 352 34.80 34.72 -3.37
C TRP A 352 34.35 35.42 -4.65
N GLY A 353 34.35 36.76 -4.69
CA GLY A 353 33.92 37.53 -5.85
C GLY A 353 33.49 38.95 -5.51
N THR A 354 32.74 39.58 -6.39
CA THR A 354 32.12 40.89 -6.12
C THR A 354 30.94 40.69 -5.16
N VAL A 355 31.05 41.27 -3.96
CA VAL A 355 30.03 41.14 -2.91
C VAL A 355 28.74 41.85 -3.31
N ASP A 356 27.62 41.12 -3.29
CA ASP A 356 26.26 41.62 -3.49
C ASP A 356 25.36 41.44 -2.27
N ASN A 357 25.80 40.64 -1.28
CA ASN A 357 25.08 40.30 -0.04
C ASN A 357 23.70 39.65 -0.26
N ILE A 358 23.46 39.05 -1.42
CA ILE A 358 22.21 38.33 -1.69
C ILE A 358 22.36 36.91 -1.14
N THR A 359 21.49 36.53 -0.20
CA THR A 359 21.58 35.26 0.53
C THR A 359 20.50 34.25 0.18
N GLU A 360 19.50 34.66 -0.61
CA GLU A 360 18.38 33.82 -1.05
C GLU A 360 18.16 33.98 -2.55
N LEU A 361 17.67 32.94 -3.21
CA LEU A 361 17.37 32.98 -4.65
C LEU A 361 16.44 34.14 -5.02
N LEU A 362 16.84 34.89 -6.04
CA LEU A 362 15.97 35.89 -6.66
C LEU A 362 15.01 35.21 -7.64
N PRO A 363 13.78 35.73 -7.82
CA PRO A 363 12.77 35.13 -8.69
C PRO A 363 13.26 34.83 -10.13
N GLU A 364 14.12 35.68 -10.69
CA GLU A 364 14.67 35.48 -12.04
C GLU A 364 15.70 34.34 -12.16
N ASP A 365 16.23 33.86 -11.04
CA ASP A 365 17.18 32.74 -10.97
C ASP A 365 16.59 31.50 -10.29
N ASP A 366 15.34 31.58 -9.82
CA ASP A 366 14.64 30.47 -9.18
C ASP A 366 13.98 29.57 -10.22
N ALA A 367 14.48 28.34 -10.37
CA ALA A 367 13.92 27.38 -11.31
C ALA A 367 12.44 27.08 -11.04
N ALA A 368 11.99 27.06 -9.78
CA ALA A 368 10.59 26.85 -9.46
C ALA A 368 9.72 27.99 -10.01
N THR A 369 10.14 29.24 -9.78
CA THR A 369 9.43 30.42 -10.28
C THR A 369 9.40 30.46 -11.81
N GLN A 370 10.52 30.17 -12.47
CA GLN A 370 10.60 30.25 -13.93
C GLN A 370 9.92 29.08 -14.65
N ASN A 371 9.87 27.88 -14.04
CA ASN A 371 9.31 26.69 -14.69
C ASN A 371 7.86 26.37 -14.28
N PHE A 372 7.38 26.86 -13.13
CA PHE A 372 5.96 26.71 -12.74
C PHE A 372 5.18 28.00 -13.02
N SER A 373 5.34 29.04 -12.20
CA SER A 373 4.84 30.40 -12.41
C SER A 373 5.40 31.35 -11.35
N SER A 374 5.11 32.66 -11.46
CA SER A 374 5.53 33.69 -10.50
C SER A 374 5.05 33.46 -9.06
N GLU A 375 4.03 32.63 -8.87
CA GLU A 375 3.45 32.31 -7.56
C GLU A 375 4.19 31.17 -6.83
N TRP A 376 5.11 30.50 -7.52
CA TRP A 376 5.88 29.37 -7.00
C TRP A 376 7.33 29.78 -6.77
N ARG A 377 7.96 29.16 -5.76
CA ARG A 377 9.39 29.36 -5.45
C ARG A 377 10.03 28.11 -4.87
N THR A 378 11.35 28.08 -4.87
CA THR A 378 12.15 27.10 -4.12
C THR A 378 11.97 27.36 -2.61
N PRO A 379 11.77 26.33 -1.78
CA PRO A 379 11.60 26.50 -0.33
C PRO A 379 12.89 26.93 0.34
N SER A 380 12.78 27.69 1.43
CA SER A 380 13.93 27.97 2.32
C SER A 380 14.34 26.73 3.13
N SER A 381 15.54 26.74 3.67
CA SER A 381 16.01 25.67 4.57
C SER A 381 15.19 25.58 5.86
N VAL A 382 14.60 26.71 6.29
CA VAL A 382 13.68 26.78 7.43
C VAL A 382 12.37 26.07 7.11
N GLU A 383 11.77 26.30 5.93
CA GLU A 383 10.56 25.62 5.49
C GLU A 383 10.80 24.13 5.26
N GLN A 384 11.96 23.74 4.71
CA GLN A 384 12.34 22.34 4.60
C GLN A 384 12.42 21.68 5.98
N LYS A 385 13.03 22.35 6.97
CA LYS A 385 13.07 21.86 8.35
C LYS A 385 11.68 21.73 8.94
N GLU A 386 10.80 22.71 8.72
CA GLU A 386 9.41 22.67 9.17
C GLU A 386 8.64 21.50 8.55
N LEU A 387 8.80 21.25 7.24
CA LEU A 387 8.21 20.09 6.57
C LEU A 387 8.70 18.78 7.20
N ILE A 388 10.02 18.66 7.42
CA ILE A 388 10.64 17.47 8.02
C ILE A 388 10.08 17.24 9.43
N ASP A 389 10.08 18.26 10.27
CA ASP A 389 9.63 18.18 11.67
C ASP A 389 8.10 18.03 11.78
N GLY A 390 7.35 18.58 10.81
CA GLY A 390 5.89 18.60 10.77
C GLY A 390 5.25 17.30 10.26
N CYS A 391 6.03 16.37 9.70
CA CYS A 391 5.53 15.11 9.15
C CYS A 391 6.08 13.88 9.88
N ILE A 392 5.35 12.76 9.76
CA ILE A 392 5.85 11.41 10.05
C ILE A 392 6.34 10.83 8.73
N TRP A 393 7.57 10.34 8.70
CA TRP A 393 8.23 9.90 7.47
C TRP A 393 8.40 8.38 7.42
N THR A 394 8.15 7.80 6.25
CA THR A 394 8.39 6.37 5.95
C THR A 394 9.07 6.27 4.59
N TYR A 395 10.16 5.50 4.50
CA TYR A 395 10.83 5.23 3.24
C TYR A 395 10.15 4.06 2.51
N VAL A 396 9.93 4.21 1.20
CA VAL A 396 9.35 3.19 0.33
C VAL A 396 10.29 2.89 -0.83
N GLU A 397 10.53 1.63 -1.13
CA GLU A 397 11.47 1.21 -2.18
C GLU A 397 10.86 1.22 -3.59
N ASN A 398 9.54 1.05 -3.71
CA ASN A 398 8.84 1.01 -4.98
C ASN A 398 7.43 1.56 -4.83
N VAL A 399 7.30 2.89 -4.84
CA VAL A 399 6.00 3.55 -4.70
C VAL A 399 5.10 3.20 -5.88
N ASN A 400 3.86 2.78 -5.62
CA ASN A 400 2.84 2.50 -6.64
C ASN A 400 3.30 1.55 -7.75
N ASN A 401 4.25 0.65 -7.46
CA ASN A 401 4.89 -0.22 -8.45
C ASN A 401 5.54 0.53 -9.64
N THR A 402 5.92 1.79 -9.46
CA THR A 402 6.50 2.63 -10.53
C THR A 402 7.99 2.40 -10.78
N GLY A 403 8.65 1.67 -9.89
CA GLY A 403 10.11 1.54 -9.82
C GLY A 403 10.80 2.72 -9.14
N VAL A 404 10.05 3.65 -8.55
CA VAL A 404 10.59 4.85 -7.88
C VAL A 404 10.56 4.66 -6.36
N SER A 405 11.72 4.73 -5.73
CA SER A 405 11.84 4.79 -4.26
C SER A 405 11.67 6.21 -3.76
N GLY A 406 11.38 6.41 -2.48
CA GLY A 406 11.34 7.76 -1.90
C GLY A 406 10.79 7.82 -0.48
N MET A 407 10.55 9.04 -0.01
CA MET A 407 10.01 9.32 1.32
C MET A 407 8.54 9.71 1.25
N VAL A 408 7.72 9.02 2.04
CA VAL A 408 6.32 9.36 2.28
C VAL A 408 6.22 10.15 3.57
N GLY A 409 5.68 11.37 3.49
CA GLY A 409 5.43 12.23 4.63
C GLY A 409 3.94 12.35 4.91
N MET A 410 3.50 11.94 6.08
CA MET A 410 2.13 12.22 6.57
C MET A 410 2.18 13.40 7.53
N SER A 411 1.41 14.45 7.24
CA SER A 411 1.30 15.61 8.12
C SER A 411 0.77 15.23 9.49
N LYS A 412 1.47 15.69 10.54
CA LYS A 412 1.00 15.56 11.92
C LYS A 412 -0.22 16.44 12.22
N ALA A 413 -0.44 17.50 11.43
CA ALA A 413 -1.49 18.49 11.66
C ALA A 413 -2.85 18.05 11.10
N ASN A 414 -2.88 17.53 9.88
CA ASN A 414 -4.12 17.22 9.17
C ASN A 414 -4.15 15.85 8.48
N GLY A 415 -3.07 15.05 8.57
CA GLY A 415 -2.99 13.74 7.95
C GLY A 415 -2.76 13.75 6.43
N ASN A 416 -2.62 14.93 5.81
CA ASN A 416 -2.34 15.03 4.37
C ASN A 416 -0.97 14.44 4.05
N ILE A 417 -0.87 13.83 2.87
CA ILE A 417 0.28 13.02 2.45
C ILE A 417 1.05 13.74 1.35
N ILE A 418 2.37 13.75 1.46
CA ILE A 418 3.31 14.17 0.43
C ILE A 418 4.30 13.04 0.11
N PHE A 419 4.75 12.96 -1.14
CA PHE A 419 5.81 12.04 -1.56
C PHE A 419 7.00 12.81 -2.14
N LEU A 420 8.20 12.44 -1.70
CA LEU A 420 9.47 12.95 -2.21
C LEU A 420 10.25 11.79 -2.85
N PRO A 421 10.40 11.73 -4.19
CA PRO A 421 11.13 10.67 -4.86
C PRO A 421 12.63 10.71 -4.57
N SER A 422 13.25 9.53 -4.56
CA SER A 422 14.70 9.32 -4.60
C SER A 422 15.19 9.43 -6.03
N SER A 423 16.32 10.11 -6.22
CA SER A 423 17.02 10.12 -7.51
C SER A 423 18.52 10.37 -7.43
N GLY A 424 19.03 10.70 -6.25
CA GLY A 424 20.40 11.15 -6.09
C GLY A 424 20.62 12.56 -6.62
N TYR A 425 21.87 12.82 -7.02
CA TYR A 425 22.30 14.10 -7.55
C TYR A 425 23.17 13.94 -8.80
N ARG A 426 23.31 15.02 -9.58
CA ARG A 426 24.28 15.14 -10.67
C ARG A 426 25.54 15.85 -10.20
N ALA A 427 26.68 15.33 -10.60
CA ALA A 427 27.96 16.01 -10.52
C ALA A 427 28.77 15.71 -11.78
N LYS A 428 29.91 16.41 -11.95
CA LYS A 428 30.85 16.25 -13.09
C LYS A 428 31.10 14.83 -13.56
N TYR A 429 31.20 13.87 -12.65
CA TYR A 429 31.55 12.48 -12.95
C TYR A 429 30.35 11.53 -13.02
N GLY A 430 29.13 12.07 -13.06
CA GLY A 430 27.89 11.33 -13.23
C GLY A 430 26.95 11.40 -12.03
N TRP A 431 26.26 10.29 -11.78
CA TRP A 431 25.24 10.20 -10.74
C TRP A 431 25.83 9.81 -9.39
N GLY A 432 25.45 10.54 -8.34
CA GLY A 432 25.73 10.16 -6.96
C GLY A 432 24.48 9.68 -6.23
N ALA A 433 24.62 8.60 -5.45
CA ALA A 433 23.66 8.16 -4.42
C ALA A 433 22.17 8.09 -4.86
N LYS A 434 21.88 7.37 -5.95
CA LYS A 434 20.54 7.29 -6.57
C LYS A 434 19.40 6.83 -5.63
N SER A 435 19.72 6.10 -4.56
CA SER A 435 18.74 5.66 -3.55
C SER A 435 18.25 6.77 -2.62
N ASN A 436 18.89 7.95 -2.66
CA ASN A 436 18.65 9.06 -1.74
C ASN A 436 17.90 10.21 -2.44
N GLY A 437 17.29 11.08 -1.66
CA GLY A 437 16.74 12.35 -2.15
C GLY A 437 17.65 13.53 -1.84
N TYR A 438 17.79 14.46 -2.78
CA TYR A 438 18.52 15.71 -2.62
C TYR A 438 17.71 16.88 -3.20
N TYR A 439 17.37 17.84 -2.36
CA TYR A 439 16.42 18.91 -2.66
C TYR A 439 16.99 20.27 -2.30
N TRP A 440 17.24 21.13 -3.29
CA TRP A 440 17.76 22.47 -3.05
C TRP A 440 16.81 23.29 -2.16
N SER A 441 17.41 24.08 -1.26
CA SER A 441 16.73 25.22 -0.67
C SER A 441 17.10 26.52 -1.40
N SER A 442 16.36 27.59 -1.12
CA SER A 442 16.66 28.93 -1.64
C SER A 442 17.90 29.57 -1.02
N ASP A 443 18.51 28.96 0.01
CA ASP A 443 19.43 29.67 0.90
C ASP A 443 20.90 29.41 0.54
N LEU A 444 21.66 30.49 0.41
CA LEU A 444 23.11 30.46 0.24
C LEU A 444 23.79 30.03 1.55
N ASN A 445 24.85 29.22 1.46
CA ASN A 445 25.76 29.07 2.60
C ASN A 445 26.67 30.31 2.71
N GLN A 446 26.46 31.10 3.75
CA GLN A 446 27.20 32.35 3.96
C GLN A 446 28.63 32.13 4.46
N GLU A 447 28.96 30.95 4.98
CA GLU A 447 30.32 30.58 5.41
C GLU A 447 31.19 30.10 4.25
N ASP A 448 30.56 29.54 3.21
CA ASP A 448 31.19 29.08 1.98
C ASP A 448 30.27 29.41 0.80
N ASN A 449 30.53 30.54 0.15
CA ASN A 449 29.75 30.98 -1.01
C ASN A 449 29.90 30.05 -2.22
N GLY A 450 30.72 29.01 -2.19
CA GLY A 450 30.74 27.94 -3.19
C GLY A 450 29.58 26.95 -3.02
N THR A 451 28.83 27.03 -1.92
CA THR A 451 27.80 26.05 -1.54
C THR A 451 26.45 26.70 -1.22
N ALA A 452 25.39 25.90 -1.28
CA ALA A 452 24.03 26.28 -0.89
C ALA A 452 23.39 25.17 -0.05
N TYR A 453 22.34 25.50 0.70
CA TYR A 453 21.65 24.56 1.58
C TYR A 453 20.69 23.64 0.81
N LEU A 454 20.52 22.41 1.31
CA LEU A 454 19.61 21.41 0.78
C LEU A 454 19.08 20.48 1.87
N ALA A 455 17.94 19.86 1.61
CA ALA A 455 17.46 18.70 2.35
C ALA A 455 17.90 17.41 1.66
N LYS A 456 18.58 16.54 2.42
CA LYS A 456 18.93 15.18 2.03
C LYS A 456 18.08 14.20 2.81
N PHE A 457 17.61 13.12 2.17
CA PHE A 457 17.10 11.96 2.90
C PHE A 457 17.72 10.65 2.41
N THR A 458 17.76 9.68 3.33
CA THR A 458 18.08 8.26 3.10
C THR A 458 16.97 7.41 3.72
N SER A 459 16.99 6.09 3.59
CA SER A 459 16.04 5.21 4.30
C SER A 459 16.03 5.39 5.82
N GLU A 460 17.09 5.96 6.39
CA GLU A 460 17.24 6.19 7.83
C GLU A 460 16.68 7.54 8.30
N GLY A 461 16.35 8.47 7.39
CA GLY A 461 15.77 9.78 7.72
C GLY A 461 16.38 10.96 6.96
N PHE A 462 16.11 12.16 7.48
CA PHE A 462 16.44 13.45 6.84
C PHE A 462 17.64 14.15 7.49
N THR A 463 18.34 14.98 6.71
CA THR A 463 19.39 15.88 7.18
C THR A 463 19.39 17.15 6.33
N ILE A 464 19.46 18.32 6.98
CA ILE A 464 19.76 19.58 6.30
C ILE A 464 21.28 19.72 6.21
N MET A 465 21.80 19.96 5.01
CA MET A 465 23.22 20.09 4.75
C MET A 465 23.46 21.12 3.63
N TYR A 466 24.70 21.28 3.20
CA TYR A 466 25.07 22.13 2.07
C TYR A 466 25.91 21.37 1.05
N GLN A 467 25.87 21.81 -0.20
CA GLN A 467 26.64 21.21 -1.29
C GLN A 467 27.02 22.25 -2.34
N GLY A 468 28.03 21.92 -3.17
CA GLY A 468 28.51 22.78 -4.25
C GLY A 468 27.38 23.24 -5.18
N ARG A 469 27.31 24.55 -5.44
CA ARG A 469 26.21 25.15 -6.23
C ARG A 469 26.11 24.64 -7.68
N HIS A 470 27.17 24.04 -8.19
CA HIS A 470 27.26 23.46 -9.53
C HIS A 470 26.73 22.03 -9.63
N ASP A 471 26.40 21.38 -8.51
CA ASP A 471 25.80 20.05 -8.52
C ASP A 471 24.31 20.16 -8.83
N GLY A 472 23.77 19.19 -9.57
CA GLY A 472 22.37 19.17 -9.94
C GLY A 472 21.52 18.45 -8.90
N MET A 473 20.56 19.16 -8.30
CA MET A 473 19.60 18.62 -7.32
C MET A 473 18.16 18.85 -7.79
N MET A 474 17.22 18.13 -7.19
CA MET A 474 15.79 18.34 -7.44
C MET A 474 15.29 19.58 -6.68
N ILE A 475 14.13 20.09 -7.10
CA ILE A 475 13.42 21.17 -6.42
C ILE A 475 11.97 20.72 -6.24
N ARG A 476 11.48 20.82 -4.99
CA ARG A 476 10.08 20.63 -4.63
C ARG A 476 9.48 22.01 -4.31
N PRO A 477 8.77 22.64 -5.26
CA PRO A 477 8.31 24.03 -5.11
C PRO A 477 7.34 24.23 -3.95
N VAL A 478 7.25 25.48 -3.48
CA VAL A 478 6.27 25.94 -2.51
C VAL A 478 5.55 27.20 -2.98
N THR A 479 4.37 27.47 -2.42
CA THR A 479 3.57 28.67 -2.69
C THR A 479 2.78 29.11 -1.47
N ASN A 480 2.50 30.42 -1.39
CA ASN A 480 1.60 31.02 -0.40
C ASN A 480 0.35 31.63 -1.07
N ALA A 481 0.22 31.50 -2.39
CA ALA A 481 -0.91 32.07 -3.12
C ALA A 481 -2.23 31.44 -2.63
N GLU A 482 -3.27 32.28 -2.60
CA GLU A 482 -4.64 31.88 -2.34
C GLU A 482 -5.48 32.35 -3.53
N GLU A 483 -5.75 31.47 -4.49
CA GLU A 483 -6.71 31.75 -5.55
C GLU A 483 -7.69 30.59 -5.77
N LYS A 484 -8.90 30.98 -6.21
CA LYS A 484 -10.15 30.21 -6.17
C LYS A 484 -10.06 28.91 -6.96
N ILE A 485 -10.35 27.86 -6.22
CA ILE A 485 -10.51 26.48 -6.60
C ILE A 485 -11.42 26.31 -7.84
N GLU A 486 -10.83 25.90 -8.97
CA GLU A 486 -11.51 25.06 -9.95
C GLU A 486 -11.08 23.61 -9.65
N ILE A 487 -11.91 22.87 -8.89
CA ILE A 487 -11.56 21.53 -8.40
C ILE A 487 -11.43 20.56 -9.58
N LYS A 488 -10.24 19.99 -9.77
CA LYS A 488 -10.02 18.73 -10.51
C LYS A 488 -9.75 17.58 -9.50
N PRO A 489 -10.09 16.33 -9.84
CA PRO A 489 -10.76 15.32 -8.98
C PRO A 489 -9.98 14.82 -7.76
N TYR A 490 -10.73 14.44 -6.71
CA TYR A 490 -10.34 13.36 -5.80
C TYR A 490 -10.63 12.01 -6.48
N ILE A 491 -9.60 11.19 -6.73
CA ILE A 491 -9.79 9.80 -7.19
C ILE A 491 -9.95 8.91 -5.95
N LEU A 492 -11.16 8.37 -5.75
CA LEU A 492 -11.53 7.44 -4.70
C LEU A 492 -11.33 6.01 -5.18
N GLU A 493 -10.47 5.27 -4.48
CA GLU A 493 -10.42 3.81 -4.51
C GLU A 493 -10.97 3.26 -3.19
N VAL A 494 -12.21 2.75 -3.22
CA VAL A 494 -12.80 2.03 -2.07
C VAL A 494 -12.21 0.64 -2.02
N THR A 495 -11.80 0.19 -0.83
CA THR A 495 -11.26 -1.16 -0.67
C THR A 495 -12.37 -2.19 -0.82
N VAL A 496 -12.20 -3.15 -1.72
CA VAL A 496 -13.09 -4.32 -1.83
C VAL A 496 -12.39 -5.48 -1.13
N THR A 497 -12.97 -5.96 -0.03
CA THR A 497 -12.45 -7.14 0.66
C THR A 497 -12.93 -8.42 0.00
N ASP A 498 -14.23 -8.66 -0.10
CA ASP A 498 -14.80 -9.84 -0.81
C ASP A 498 -16.19 -9.52 -1.35
N SER A 499 -16.91 -10.56 -1.81
CA SER A 499 -18.33 -10.51 -2.11
C SER A 499 -19.12 -11.63 -1.44
N ILE A 500 -20.36 -11.33 -1.04
CA ILE A 500 -21.35 -12.30 -0.58
C ILE A 500 -22.59 -12.15 -1.45
N GLY A 501 -22.98 -13.24 -2.13
CA GLY A 501 -24.13 -13.24 -3.03
C GLY A 501 -24.01 -12.24 -4.19
N GLY A 502 -22.79 -12.02 -4.69
CA GLY A 502 -22.51 -11.06 -5.77
C GLY A 502 -22.41 -9.60 -5.35
N ASN A 503 -22.56 -9.29 -4.06
CA ASN A 503 -22.42 -7.93 -3.52
C ASN A 503 -21.11 -7.80 -2.75
N THR A 504 -20.33 -6.77 -3.04
CA THR A 504 -19.02 -6.54 -2.45
C THR A 504 -19.11 -5.88 -1.07
N TYR A 505 -18.20 -6.26 -0.16
CA TYR A 505 -18.02 -5.62 1.15
C TYR A 505 -16.56 -5.20 1.38
N VAL A 506 -16.38 -4.29 2.32
CA VAL A 506 -15.12 -3.93 2.96
C VAL A 506 -15.11 -4.42 4.41
N ASP A 507 -14.06 -5.15 4.78
CA ASP A 507 -13.76 -5.47 6.17
C ASP A 507 -12.83 -4.40 6.71
N LEU A 508 -13.34 -3.55 7.59
CA LEU A 508 -12.60 -2.44 8.17
C LEU A 508 -11.82 -2.85 9.44
N GLY A 509 -11.77 -4.15 9.79
CA GLY A 509 -11.11 -4.61 11.02
C GLY A 509 -11.76 -4.03 12.27
N LEU A 510 -13.08 -3.84 12.25
CA LEU A 510 -13.83 -3.33 13.39
C LEU A 510 -13.91 -4.42 14.48
N PRO A 511 -13.84 -4.06 15.78
CA PRO A 511 -13.86 -5.03 16.88
C PRO A 511 -15.03 -6.03 16.85
N SER A 512 -16.21 -5.63 16.36
CA SER A 512 -17.38 -6.50 16.22
C SER A 512 -17.24 -7.58 15.14
N GLY A 513 -16.25 -7.47 14.24
CA GLY A 513 -16.15 -8.27 13.03
C GLY A 513 -17.18 -7.91 11.95
N THR A 514 -17.91 -6.80 12.14
CA THR A 514 -18.90 -6.31 11.17
C THR A 514 -18.23 -5.81 9.91
N LYS A 515 -18.69 -6.34 8.78
CA LYS A 515 -18.26 -5.98 7.42
C LYS A 515 -19.31 -5.09 6.78
N TRP A 516 -18.87 -4.10 6.01
CA TRP A 516 -19.72 -3.06 5.44
C TRP A 516 -19.81 -3.21 3.93
N ALA A 517 -21.00 -3.14 3.34
CA ALA A 517 -21.13 -3.15 1.88
C ALA A 517 -20.40 -1.96 1.24
N THR A 518 -19.77 -2.17 0.08
CA THR A 518 -19.09 -1.08 -0.64
C THR A 518 -20.06 -0.09 -1.28
N CYS A 519 -21.34 -0.46 -1.41
CA CYS A 519 -22.39 0.35 -2.02
C CYS A 519 -23.61 0.48 -1.08
N ASN A 520 -24.40 1.55 -1.25
CA ASN A 520 -25.74 1.64 -0.67
C ASN A 520 -26.69 0.64 -1.36
N VAL A 521 -27.78 0.26 -0.71
CA VAL A 521 -28.85 -0.51 -1.37
C VAL A 521 -29.32 0.24 -2.62
N GLY A 522 -29.35 -0.45 -3.77
CA GLY A 522 -29.76 0.11 -5.05
C GLY A 522 -28.67 0.90 -5.81
N ALA A 523 -27.46 0.99 -5.27
CA ALA A 523 -26.29 1.54 -5.96
C ALA A 523 -25.42 0.42 -6.56
N THR A 524 -24.84 0.68 -7.72
CA THR A 524 -23.89 -0.25 -8.39
C THR A 524 -22.44 0.18 -8.21
N LYS A 525 -22.21 1.43 -7.78
CA LYS A 525 -20.88 1.98 -7.46
C LYS A 525 -20.86 2.66 -6.10
N PRO A 526 -19.70 2.72 -5.41
CA PRO A 526 -19.61 3.34 -4.09
C PRO A 526 -20.04 4.81 -4.04
N GLU A 527 -19.76 5.56 -5.10
CA GLU A 527 -20.11 6.98 -5.25
C GLU A 527 -21.60 7.23 -5.50
N GLU A 528 -22.35 6.24 -5.98
CA GLU A 528 -23.77 6.39 -6.28
C GLU A 528 -24.58 6.48 -4.99
N ILE A 529 -25.56 7.38 -4.97
CA ILE A 529 -26.39 7.66 -3.78
C ILE A 529 -27.14 6.41 -3.30
N GLY A 530 -27.64 5.60 -4.24
CA GLY A 530 -28.52 4.46 -3.96
C GLY A 530 -29.98 4.88 -3.78
N THR A 531 -30.78 3.96 -3.26
CA THR A 531 -32.23 4.11 -3.11
C THR A 531 -32.60 4.62 -1.72
N HIS A 532 -33.49 5.62 -1.67
CA HIS A 532 -34.09 6.11 -0.43
C HIS A 532 -35.28 5.22 -0.05
N PHE A 533 -35.29 4.71 1.18
CA PHE A 533 -36.38 3.90 1.72
C PHE A 533 -36.97 4.60 2.94
N SER A 534 -38.29 4.54 3.10
CA SER A 534 -38.91 4.77 4.41
C SER A 534 -38.50 3.64 5.36
N TRP A 535 -38.39 3.93 6.64
CA TRP A 535 -37.91 2.96 7.63
C TRP A 535 -38.86 1.77 7.71
N ALA A 536 -38.33 0.53 7.77
CA ALA A 536 -39.11 -0.71 7.69
C ALA A 536 -39.89 -0.93 6.37
N GLU A 537 -39.52 -0.23 5.30
CA GLU A 537 -40.00 -0.51 3.95
C GLU A 537 -38.87 -1.04 3.07
N THR A 538 -39.23 -1.93 2.16
CA THR A 538 -38.28 -2.68 1.32
C THR A 538 -38.40 -2.30 -0.15
N VAL A 539 -39.38 -1.45 -0.47
CA VAL A 539 -39.62 -0.86 -1.78
C VAL A 539 -39.68 0.65 -1.57
N PRO A 540 -38.98 1.46 -2.38
CA PRO A 540 -39.03 2.91 -2.23
C PRO A 540 -40.40 3.46 -2.61
N ASP A 541 -40.75 4.61 -2.03
CA ASP A 541 -42.01 5.28 -2.32
C ASP A 541 -42.05 5.83 -3.76
N ASP A 542 -43.22 5.82 -4.40
CA ASP A 542 -43.37 6.33 -5.77
C ASP A 542 -43.26 7.86 -5.80
N THR A 543 -42.10 8.34 -6.24
CA THR A 543 -41.78 9.77 -6.30
C THR A 543 -42.66 10.61 -7.26
N ILE A 544 -43.50 9.96 -8.08
CA ILE A 544 -44.47 10.65 -8.93
C ILE A 544 -45.67 11.14 -8.10
N LEU A 545 -45.93 10.53 -6.94
CA LEU A 545 -46.98 10.96 -6.03
C LEU A 545 -46.62 12.27 -5.34
N SER A 546 -47.56 13.22 -5.33
CA SER A 546 -47.39 14.51 -4.67
C SER A 546 -47.26 14.41 -3.14
N ASP A 547 -47.62 13.26 -2.56
CA ASP A 547 -47.54 12.97 -1.13
C ASP A 547 -46.62 11.77 -0.80
N CYS A 548 -45.66 11.44 -1.67
CA CYS A 548 -44.62 10.46 -1.37
C CYS A 548 -43.82 10.84 -0.11
N TYR A 549 -43.22 9.87 0.57
CA TYR A 549 -42.50 10.00 1.83
C TYR A 549 -43.30 10.82 2.85
N SER A 550 -44.54 10.39 3.08
CA SER A 550 -45.45 11.00 4.04
C SER A 550 -46.21 9.94 4.83
N TRP A 551 -46.78 10.34 5.97
CA TRP A 551 -47.57 9.43 6.80
C TRP A 551 -48.80 8.82 6.10
N SER A 552 -49.31 9.40 5.01
CA SER A 552 -50.42 8.80 4.27
C SER A 552 -49.99 7.62 3.40
N GLN A 553 -48.75 7.64 2.89
CA GLN A 553 -48.20 6.59 2.04
C GLN A 553 -47.44 5.52 2.83
N TYR A 554 -46.93 5.87 4.01
CA TYR A 554 -46.15 4.95 4.84
C TYR A 554 -46.91 3.65 5.17
N LYS A 555 -46.33 2.51 4.75
CA LYS A 555 -46.88 1.15 4.81
C LYS A 555 -47.40 0.78 6.20
N TRP A 556 -46.69 1.21 7.24
CA TRP A 556 -47.00 0.83 8.62
C TRP A 556 -47.95 1.77 9.36
N GLY A 557 -48.56 2.74 8.69
CA GLY A 557 -49.66 3.55 9.22
C GLY A 557 -49.30 5.00 9.56
N GLY A 558 -50.33 5.80 9.83
CA GLY A 558 -50.16 7.24 10.06
C GLY A 558 -49.61 7.58 11.45
N LEU A 559 -49.32 8.87 11.66
CA LEU A 559 -48.93 9.39 12.97
C LEU A 559 -49.94 8.96 14.06
N TYR A 560 -49.45 8.37 15.16
CA TYR A 560 -50.25 7.79 16.26
C TYR A 560 -51.20 6.62 15.89
N SER A 561 -51.04 6.01 14.71
CA SER A 561 -51.86 4.86 14.26
C SER A 561 -51.00 3.76 13.59
N GLN A 562 -49.81 3.55 14.15
CA GLN A 562 -48.82 2.61 13.65
C GLN A 562 -49.28 1.16 13.85
N LYS A 563 -48.95 0.31 12.88
CA LYS A 563 -49.36 -1.10 12.81
C LYS A 563 -48.24 -2.07 13.20
N LYS A 564 -46.97 -1.63 13.13
CA LYS A 564 -45.78 -2.44 13.45
C LYS A 564 -44.69 -1.57 14.08
N TYR A 565 -43.84 -2.19 14.90
CA TYR A 565 -42.77 -1.54 15.67
C TYR A 565 -43.33 -0.47 16.62
N VAL A 566 -44.14 -0.92 17.58
CA VAL A 566 -44.84 -0.09 18.56
C VAL A 566 -44.55 -0.59 19.97
N THR A 567 -43.96 0.27 20.79
CA THR A 567 -43.65 0.05 22.21
C THR A 567 -44.52 0.92 23.14
N LEU A 568 -45.18 1.94 22.60
CA LEU A 568 -45.98 2.91 23.34
C LEU A 568 -47.47 2.76 23.00
N THR A 569 -48.32 2.60 24.01
CA THR A 569 -49.75 2.28 23.84
C THR A 569 -50.56 3.37 23.12
N ASN A 570 -50.10 4.63 23.12
CA ASN A 570 -50.73 5.75 22.43
C ASN A 570 -50.34 5.88 20.95
N TRP A 571 -49.51 4.96 20.43
CA TRP A 571 -49.02 5.00 19.05
C TRP A 571 -49.64 3.95 18.13
N GLY A 572 -50.31 2.94 18.68
CA GLY A 572 -50.86 1.83 17.92
C GLY A 572 -51.01 0.56 18.75
N THR A 573 -51.13 -0.59 18.07
CA THR A 573 -51.13 -1.89 18.75
C THR A 573 -49.70 -2.27 19.10
N VAL A 574 -49.42 -2.42 20.40
CA VAL A 574 -48.07 -2.73 20.92
C VAL A 574 -47.63 -4.12 20.50
N ASP A 575 -46.49 -4.21 19.82
CA ASP A 575 -45.82 -5.45 19.42
C ASP A 575 -44.41 -5.60 20.04
N ASN A 576 -43.90 -4.53 20.68
CA ASN A 576 -42.58 -4.45 21.31
C ASN A 576 -41.38 -4.75 20.38
N ASN A 577 -41.56 -4.71 19.06
CA ASN A 577 -40.45 -4.84 18.12
C ASN A 577 -39.66 -3.53 18.08
N THR A 578 -38.35 -3.60 18.33
CA THR A 578 -37.47 -2.42 18.41
C THR A 578 -36.35 -2.39 17.38
N VAL A 579 -36.19 -3.48 16.63
CA VAL A 579 -35.19 -3.65 15.56
C VAL A 579 -35.91 -4.22 14.35
N LEU A 580 -35.50 -3.80 13.14
CA LEU A 580 -36.06 -4.31 11.89
C LEU A 580 -36.06 -5.84 11.83
N LEU A 581 -37.21 -6.41 11.48
CA LEU A 581 -37.34 -7.83 11.16
C LEU A 581 -36.86 -8.07 9.72
N PRO A 582 -36.31 -9.26 9.40
CA PRO A 582 -35.76 -9.56 8.07
C PRO A 582 -36.71 -9.25 6.91
N GLU A 583 -38.02 -9.45 7.07
CA GLU A 583 -39.03 -9.16 6.03
C GLU A 583 -39.28 -7.67 5.76
N ASP A 584 -38.82 -6.79 6.66
CA ASP A 584 -38.97 -5.33 6.56
C ASP A 584 -37.62 -4.61 6.42
N ASP A 585 -36.52 -5.36 6.43
CA ASP A 585 -35.18 -4.81 6.27
C ASP A 585 -34.86 -4.65 4.77
N ALA A 586 -34.71 -3.39 4.34
CA ALA A 586 -34.41 -3.06 2.96
C ALA A 586 -33.13 -3.75 2.45
N ALA A 587 -32.08 -3.86 3.27
CA ALA A 587 -30.85 -4.54 2.87
C ALA A 587 -31.09 -6.05 2.71
N THR A 588 -31.76 -6.68 3.67
CA THR A 588 -32.06 -8.12 3.61
C THR A 588 -32.89 -8.48 2.40
N GLN A 589 -33.94 -7.70 2.11
CA GLN A 589 -34.87 -7.99 1.02
C GLN A 589 -34.30 -7.67 -0.38
N ASN A 590 -33.47 -6.63 -0.51
CA ASN A 590 -32.96 -6.20 -1.82
C ASN A 590 -31.59 -6.79 -2.17
N ILE A 591 -30.82 -7.27 -1.19
CA ILE A 591 -29.45 -7.76 -1.41
C ILE A 591 -29.34 -9.25 -1.09
N GLY A 592 -29.92 -9.69 0.02
CA GLY A 592 -29.98 -11.10 0.39
C GLY A 592 -29.99 -11.33 1.90
N SER A 593 -30.33 -12.56 2.31
CA SER A 593 -30.51 -12.94 3.73
C SER A 593 -29.27 -12.78 4.61
N GLU A 594 -28.10 -12.59 3.99
CA GLU A 594 -26.82 -12.38 4.67
C GLU A 594 -26.53 -10.94 5.05
N TRP A 595 -27.34 -10.02 4.53
CA TRP A 595 -27.18 -8.60 4.69
C TRP A 595 -28.30 -8.04 5.54
N ARG A 596 -27.98 -7.03 6.34
CA ARG A 596 -28.94 -6.29 7.17
C ARG A 596 -28.64 -4.79 7.16
N THR A 597 -29.64 -4.01 7.49
CA THR A 597 -29.47 -2.60 7.86
C THR A 597 -28.61 -2.53 9.13
N PRO A 598 -27.61 -1.65 9.20
CA PRO A 598 -26.76 -1.52 10.38
C PRO A 598 -27.57 -1.00 11.57
N SER A 599 -27.23 -1.44 12.77
CA SER A 599 -27.74 -0.85 14.00
C SER A 599 -27.04 0.47 14.30
N SER A 600 -27.57 1.23 15.27
CA SER A 600 -26.91 2.45 15.74
C SER A 600 -25.56 2.15 16.40
N ALA A 601 -25.38 0.94 16.96
CA ALA A 601 -24.12 0.48 17.51
C ALA A 601 -23.08 0.20 16.40
N ASP A 602 -23.48 -0.48 15.32
CA ASP A 602 -22.60 -0.71 14.16
C ASP A 602 -22.15 0.63 13.57
N GLN A 603 -23.10 1.56 13.37
CA GLN A 603 -22.81 2.89 12.85
C GLN A 603 -21.83 3.65 13.76
N LYS A 604 -22.03 3.60 15.07
CA LYS A 604 -21.12 4.23 16.02
C LYS A 604 -19.72 3.63 15.96
N GLU A 605 -19.61 2.31 15.91
CA GLU A 605 -18.34 1.61 15.80
C GLU A 605 -17.62 1.97 14.49
N LEU A 606 -18.33 2.04 13.36
CA LEU A 606 -17.78 2.49 12.09
C LEU A 606 -17.21 3.91 12.20
N ILE A 607 -17.98 4.84 12.79
CA ILE A 607 -17.57 6.24 12.97
C ILE A 607 -16.30 6.31 13.83
N ASP A 608 -16.30 5.62 14.97
CA ASP A 608 -15.19 5.65 15.93
C ASP A 608 -13.95 4.89 15.43
N GLY A 609 -14.16 3.84 14.64
CA GLY A 609 -13.12 2.96 14.09
C GLY A 609 -12.41 3.51 12.86
N CYS A 610 -12.89 4.60 12.27
CA CYS A 610 -12.29 5.21 11.08
C CYS A 610 -11.83 6.67 11.32
N THR A 611 -10.88 7.12 10.53
CA THR A 611 -10.55 8.54 10.35
C THR A 611 -11.29 9.04 9.12
N TRP A 612 -11.92 10.22 9.21
CA TRP A 612 -12.87 10.67 8.19
C TRP A 612 -12.52 12.01 7.56
N THR A 613 -12.51 12.05 6.23
CA THR A 613 -12.31 13.25 5.42
C THR A 613 -13.56 13.53 4.59
N TYR A 614 -14.05 14.77 4.57
CA TYR A 614 -15.15 15.17 3.69
C TYR A 614 -14.58 15.57 2.32
N VAL A 615 -15.21 15.09 1.25
CA VAL A 615 -14.84 15.39 -0.14
C VAL A 615 -16.03 16.03 -0.85
N GLU A 616 -15.79 17.14 -1.56
CA GLU A 616 -16.85 17.88 -2.23
C GLU A 616 -17.27 17.28 -3.58
N ASN A 617 -16.35 16.57 -4.23
CA ASN A 617 -16.59 15.93 -5.53
C ASN A 617 -15.72 14.69 -5.70
N VAL A 618 -16.31 13.53 -5.43
CA VAL A 618 -15.64 12.24 -5.55
C VAL A 618 -15.58 11.80 -7.02
N ASN A 619 -14.43 11.35 -7.51
CA ASN A 619 -14.24 10.82 -8.87
C ASN A 619 -14.76 11.71 -10.01
N ASN A 620 -14.84 13.04 -9.83
CA ASN A 620 -15.51 13.96 -10.77
C ASN A 620 -16.99 13.64 -11.06
N THR A 621 -17.66 12.93 -10.17
CA THR A 621 -19.07 12.52 -10.35
C THR A 621 -20.06 13.65 -10.06
N GLY A 622 -19.61 14.73 -9.41
CA GLY A 622 -20.45 15.78 -8.84
C GLY A 622 -21.08 15.41 -7.50
N ILE A 623 -20.70 14.26 -6.93
CA ILE A 623 -21.24 13.77 -5.65
C ILE A 623 -20.24 14.08 -4.54
N SER A 624 -20.69 14.76 -3.48
CA SER A 624 -19.91 14.94 -2.26
C SER A 624 -20.09 13.76 -1.31
N GLY A 625 -19.24 13.64 -0.29
CA GLY A 625 -19.40 12.60 0.73
C GLY A 625 -18.25 12.55 1.72
N ARG A 626 -18.16 11.46 2.48
CA ARG A 626 -17.08 11.22 3.42
C ARG A 626 -16.32 9.95 3.09
N VAL A 627 -14.99 10.07 3.08
CA VAL A 627 -14.04 8.97 2.97
C VAL A 627 -13.62 8.58 4.38
N GLY A 628 -13.82 7.31 4.74
CA GLY A 628 -13.39 6.73 6.00
C GLY A 628 -12.20 5.80 5.75
N VAL A 629 -11.11 6.01 6.47
CA VAL A 629 -9.94 5.12 6.49
C VAL A 629 -9.94 4.39 7.82
N SER A 630 -9.97 3.06 7.80
CA SER A 630 -9.91 2.25 9.01
C SER A 630 -8.65 2.53 9.81
N LYS A 631 -8.81 2.73 11.12
CA LYS A 631 -7.70 2.87 12.07
C LYS A 631 -6.99 1.53 12.33
N THR A 632 -7.64 0.40 12.03
CA THR A 632 -7.10 -0.93 12.28
C THR A 632 -6.26 -1.44 11.11
N ASN A 633 -6.80 -1.40 9.90
CA ASN A 633 -6.19 -2.04 8.74
C ASN A 633 -6.01 -1.10 7.53
N GLY A 634 -6.36 0.18 7.65
CA GLY A 634 -6.21 1.17 6.57
C GLY A 634 -7.21 1.04 5.43
N ASN A 635 -8.14 0.07 5.46
CA ASN A 635 -9.14 -0.11 4.42
C ASN A 635 -10.09 1.09 4.33
N ILE A 636 -10.53 1.38 3.11
CA ILE A 636 -11.23 2.61 2.76
C ILE A 636 -12.70 2.31 2.48
N ILE A 637 -13.59 3.12 3.06
CA ILE A 637 -15.03 3.17 2.74
C ILE A 637 -15.43 4.59 2.33
N PHE A 638 -16.37 4.70 1.39
CA PHE A 638 -16.98 5.98 1.03
C PHE A 638 -18.48 5.99 1.34
N LEU A 639 -18.92 7.06 1.99
CA LEU A 639 -20.33 7.34 2.23
C LEU A 639 -20.73 8.60 1.43
N PRO A 640 -21.51 8.48 0.35
CA PRO A 640 -21.99 9.63 -0.40
C PRO A 640 -22.96 10.49 0.41
N SER A 641 -22.97 11.80 0.13
CA SER A 641 -23.94 12.76 0.66
C SER A 641 -25.30 12.53 0.03
N SER A 642 -26.07 11.61 0.62
CA SER A 642 -27.33 11.10 0.08
C SER A 642 -28.50 12.08 0.17
N GLY A 643 -28.43 13.08 1.05
CA GLY A 643 -29.60 13.82 1.49
C GLY A 643 -30.67 12.90 2.07
N TYR A 644 -31.88 13.43 2.22
CA TYR A 644 -33.07 12.64 2.56
C TYR A 644 -34.26 13.11 1.74
N ARG A 645 -35.23 12.21 1.51
CA ARG A 645 -36.49 12.51 0.85
C ARG A 645 -37.60 12.71 1.88
N SER A 646 -38.45 13.68 1.60
CA SER A 646 -39.71 13.90 2.31
C SER A 646 -40.79 14.21 1.28
N ARG A 647 -42.03 14.46 1.74
CA ARG A 647 -43.11 14.99 0.90
C ARG A 647 -42.79 16.26 0.11
N TYR A 648 -41.72 16.97 0.46
CA TYR A 648 -41.26 18.17 -0.24
C TYR A 648 -40.15 17.89 -1.26
N GLY A 649 -39.80 16.62 -1.48
CA GLY A 649 -38.72 16.19 -2.35
C GLY A 649 -37.40 15.93 -1.62
N LEU A 650 -36.31 15.90 -2.40
CA LEU A 650 -34.96 15.67 -1.90
C LEU A 650 -34.41 16.93 -1.23
N SER A 651 -33.84 16.78 -0.03
CA SER A 651 -33.26 17.87 0.76
C SER A 651 -31.86 17.51 1.27
N ALA A 652 -31.08 18.54 1.62
CA ALA A 652 -29.76 18.40 2.24
C ALA A 652 -28.76 17.53 1.44
N SER A 653 -28.69 17.74 0.12
CA SER A 653 -27.84 16.97 -0.81
C SER A 653 -26.33 17.05 -0.55
N TYR A 654 -25.86 17.90 0.36
CA TYR A 654 -24.46 17.98 0.81
C TYR A 654 -24.24 17.32 2.18
N SER A 655 -25.16 16.46 2.60
CA SER A 655 -25.10 15.74 3.86
C SER A 655 -25.56 14.31 3.64
N GLY A 656 -24.94 13.34 4.32
CA GLY A 656 -25.39 11.96 4.29
C GLY A 656 -26.40 11.67 5.38
N TYR A 657 -27.45 10.91 5.04
CA TYR A 657 -28.46 10.40 5.97
C TYR A 657 -28.65 8.90 5.76
N TYR A 658 -28.35 8.11 6.79
CA TYR A 658 -28.27 6.65 6.72
C TYR A 658 -29.10 6.00 7.81
N TRP A 659 -30.11 5.22 7.42
CA TRP A 659 -30.96 4.53 8.39
C TRP A 659 -30.16 3.55 9.26
N SER A 660 -30.50 3.52 10.55
CA SER A 660 -30.21 2.40 11.44
C SER A 660 -31.41 1.46 11.52
N SER A 661 -31.17 0.19 11.88
CA SER A 661 -32.21 -0.80 12.17
C SER A 661 -33.02 -0.51 13.43
N ASP A 662 -32.62 0.47 14.25
CA ASP A 662 -33.16 0.68 15.60
C ASP A 662 -34.32 1.67 15.62
N LEU A 663 -35.42 1.29 16.28
CA LEU A 663 -36.56 2.15 16.58
C LEU A 663 -36.21 3.16 17.68
N ASN A 664 -36.71 4.39 17.57
CA ASN A 664 -36.74 5.30 18.72
C ASN A 664 -37.87 4.91 19.68
N GLN A 665 -37.52 4.25 20.77
CA GLN A 665 -38.50 3.77 21.75
C GLN A 665 -39.20 4.88 22.54
N LYS A 666 -38.67 6.11 22.52
CA LYS A 666 -39.28 7.28 23.16
C LYS A 666 -40.34 7.95 22.28
N ASP A 667 -40.26 7.73 20.98
CA ASP A 667 -41.18 8.27 19.98
C ASP A 667 -41.26 7.26 18.81
N ASN A 668 -42.29 6.41 18.82
CA ASN A 668 -42.47 5.36 17.81
C ASN A 668 -42.80 5.92 16.42
N GLY A 669 -42.94 7.24 16.25
CA GLY A 669 -43.02 7.88 14.94
C GLY A 669 -41.66 8.09 14.29
N THR A 670 -40.57 7.80 14.99
CA THR A 670 -39.20 8.04 14.53
C THR A 670 -38.30 6.80 14.67
N ALA A 671 -37.22 6.76 13.90
CA ALA A 671 -36.17 5.74 13.99
C ALA A 671 -34.79 6.40 14.00
N TYR A 672 -33.78 5.66 14.45
CA TYR A 672 -32.40 6.17 14.52
C TYR A 672 -31.76 6.21 13.15
N LEU A 673 -30.90 7.21 12.94
CA LEU A 673 -30.06 7.35 11.75
C LEU A 673 -28.72 7.99 12.09
N THR A 674 -27.76 7.82 11.20
CA THR A 674 -26.53 8.61 11.19
C THR A 674 -26.62 9.71 10.14
N LYS A 675 -26.39 10.96 10.58
CA LYS A 675 -26.18 12.13 9.74
C LYS A 675 -24.70 12.46 9.68
N PHE A 676 -24.19 12.89 8.53
CA PHE A 676 -22.91 13.59 8.47
C PHE A 676 -22.98 14.88 7.64
N THR A 677 -22.11 15.83 7.95
CA THR A 677 -21.83 17.06 7.19
C THR A 677 -20.32 17.18 6.95
N SER A 678 -19.82 18.30 6.40
CA SER A 678 -18.38 18.62 6.38
C SER A 678 -17.74 18.66 7.77
N GLU A 679 -18.52 18.98 8.80
CA GLU A 679 -18.05 19.19 10.17
C GLU A 679 -17.91 17.90 10.98
N GLY A 680 -18.75 16.90 10.73
CA GLY A 680 -18.64 15.62 11.44
C GLY A 680 -19.86 14.71 11.27
N PHE A 681 -19.95 13.73 12.17
CA PHE A 681 -21.06 12.78 12.29
C PHE A 681 -21.96 13.12 13.47
N THR A 682 -23.23 12.74 13.38
CA THR A 682 -24.21 12.83 14.47
C THR A 682 -25.21 11.69 14.34
N ILE A 683 -25.37 10.91 15.41
CA ILE A 683 -26.47 9.94 15.53
C ILE A 683 -27.69 10.69 16.04
N MET A 684 -28.79 10.60 15.29
CA MET A 684 -30.04 11.29 15.58
C MET A 684 -31.23 10.41 15.22
N TYR A 685 -32.45 10.96 15.26
CA TYR A 685 -33.67 10.28 14.88
C TYR A 685 -34.50 11.15 13.94
N GLN A 686 -35.28 10.52 13.07
CA GLN A 686 -36.14 11.19 12.10
C GLN A 686 -37.43 10.40 11.86
N GLY A 687 -38.45 11.06 11.32
CA GLY A 687 -39.74 10.45 11.00
C GLY A 687 -39.58 9.22 10.11
N ARG A 688 -40.21 8.10 10.49
CA ARG A 688 -40.06 6.81 9.78
C ARG A 688 -40.53 6.84 8.33
N HIS A 689 -41.39 7.79 7.97
CA HIS A 689 -41.91 7.98 6.62
C HIS A 689 -40.93 8.69 5.68
N ASP A 690 -39.93 9.41 6.22
CA ASP A 690 -38.91 10.04 5.37
C ASP A 690 -38.00 8.98 4.73
N GLY A 691 -37.49 9.28 3.55
CA GLY A 691 -36.67 8.38 2.74
C GLY A 691 -35.19 8.61 2.93
N MET A 692 -34.47 7.59 3.40
CA MET A 692 -33.02 7.63 3.61
C MET A 692 -32.37 6.40 3.02
N VAL A 693 -31.08 6.49 2.73
CA VAL A 693 -30.34 5.35 2.15
C VAL A 693 -29.93 4.38 3.26
N VAL A 694 -29.61 3.15 2.85
CA VAL A 694 -29.08 2.11 3.72
C VAL A 694 -27.71 1.71 3.21
N ARG A 695 -26.72 1.68 4.10
CA ARG A 695 -25.39 1.09 3.86
C ARG A 695 -25.34 -0.28 4.56
N PRO A 696 -25.57 -1.38 3.84
CA PRO A 696 -25.72 -2.71 4.44
C PRO A 696 -24.49 -3.18 5.20
N VAL A 697 -24.72 -4.07 6.16
CA VAL A 697 -23.66 -4.77 6.89
C VAL A 697 -23.91 -6.27 6.97
N THR A 698 -22.85 -7.03 7.25
CA THR A 698 -22.89 -8.48 7.48
C THR A 698 -21.84 -8.89 8.51
N THR A 699 -22.07 -10.00 9.19
CA THR A 699 -21.13 -10.61 10.15
C THR A 699 -20.64 -11.99 9.69
N LYS A 700 -21.02 -12.41 8.48
CA LYS A 700 -20.59 -13.69 7.92
C LYS A 700 -19.15 -13.68 7.44
#